data_AF-A0A175VIP6-F1
#
_entry.id   AF-A0A175VIP6-F1
#
_cell.length_a   1.000
_cell.length_b   1.000
_cell.length_c   1.000
_cell.angle_alpha   90.00
_cell.angle_beta   90.00
_cell.angle_gamma   90.00
#
_symmetry.space_group_name_H-M   'P 1'
#
loop_
_entity.id
_entity.type
_entity.pdbx_description
1 polymer ?
#
loop_
_entity_poly.entity_id
_entity_poly.type
_entity_poly.pdbx_seq_one_letter_code
_entity_poly.pdbx_strand_id
1 'polypeptide(L)'
;MAVTNLAELDALVARVKEAQREFASFSQEQVDKIFRAAALAANNARIPLAQMAVEESGMGIIEDKVIKNHFASEYIYNKYKEEKTCGILSEDDEMGTITIAEPVGIICGIVPTTNPTSTAIFKSLISLKTRNAIIFSPHPRAKNSTNTAAKLVLDAAVAAGAPKDIIGWIDQPSVELSNALMKHNDINLILATGGPGMVKAAYSSGKPAIGVGAGNVPVVIDETADVKRAVASILMSKTFDNGVVCASEQAAIVVDAIYDQVKERFATHNGYVLSKDEADKVRKVILINGAMNANIVGQPAVKIAEMAGVTVPANTKILIGEGVKICEEEEFAHEKLSPTLGLFRAKNFEEAVEMACDMVNLGGIGHTSGLYTDQDRNADRIKYFGDKMKTARILINTPTTQGGIGDLYNFAMAPSLTLGCGSWGGNSISENVGPKHLINKKTVAKRAENMLWHKLPKSIYFRRGSLPIALSDLEGKKRAMIVTDRFLFNNGYADEVVRLLKGLKMEVEVFYEVEADPTLTVVRKGAEMANSFKPDVIVALGGGSPMDAAKIMWVMYEHPDTAFEDLAMRFMDIRKRIYKFPKMGVKAELVCITTTSGTGSEVTPFAVVTDDATGVKYPLADYELTPNMAIVDANLVMGMPKSLCAFGGIDAVTHAMEAYVSVLANEYSDGQALQALKLLKDYLPSSYQNGANDPVAREKVHNAATIAGIAFANAFLGVCHSMAHKLGAEFHIPHGLANALLISNVIRYNANDNPTKQTAFSQYDRPQARRRYAEVADHLGLTAAGDRTAAKIEKLLAWLDELKATLGIPASIRDAGVAEADFLAKVDQLAVEAFDDQCTGANPRYPLISELKAILLDTYYGRPFSEEAQVADKVEVKAETSKKKSKA
;
A
#
# COMPACT_ATOMS: atom_id res chain seq x y z
N MET A 1 47.77 -1.14 15.26
CA MET A 1 47.75 -2.08 16.39
C MET A 1 47.17 -3.37 15.87
N ALA A 2 47.83 -4.51 16.12
CA ALA A 2 47.30 -5.80 15.69
C ALA A 2 46.04 -6.16 16.49
N VAL A 3 45.12 -6.93 15.90
CA VAL A 3 43.91 -7.43 16.55
C VAL A 3 43.95 -8.95 16.62
N THR A 4 44.20 -9.43 17.83
CA THR A 4 44.45 -10.83 18.19
C THR A 4 43.62 -11.30 19.38
N ASN A 5 43.01 -10.37 20.14
CA ASN A 5 42.18 -10.64 21.31
C ASN A 5 40.97 -9.70 21.40
N LEU A 6 40.06 -9.98 22.34
CA LEU A 6 38.80 -9.25 22.51
C LEU A 6 39.01 -7.77 22.89
N ALA A 7 39.99 -7.46 23.74
CA ALA A 7 40.25 -6.08 24.15
C ALA A 7 40.75 -5.22 22.97
N GLU A 8 41.60 -5.78 22.12
CA GLU A 8 42.06 -5.14 20.88
C GLU A 8 40.93 -4.95 19.87
N LEU A 9 39.99 -5.90 19.81
CA LEU A 9 38.79 -5.81 18.99
C LEU A 9 37.87 -4.68 19.45
N ASP A 10 37.57 -4.59 20.75
CA ASP A 10 36.75 -3.51 21.31
C ASP A 10 37.41 -2.14 21.08
N ALA A 11 38.73 -2.05 21.28
CA ALA A 11 39.50 -0.85 20.95
C ALA A 11 39.49 -0.52 19.45
N LEU A 12 39.38 -1.53 18.56
CA LEU A 12 39.21 -1.33 17.13
C LEU A 12 37.83 -0.77 16.81
N VAL A 13 36.78 -1.36 17.36
CA VAL A 13 35.42 -0.87 17.11
C VAL A 13 35.27 0.57 17.60
N ALA A 14 35.84 0.92 18.76
CA ALA A 14 35.79 2.27 19.30
C ALA A 14 36.44 3.32 18.37
N ARG A 15 37.64 3.07 17.83
CA ARG A 15 38.29 4.02 16.90
C ARG A 15 37.58 4.10 15.55
N VAL A 16 37.07 2.98 15.05
CA VAL A 16 36.31 2.91 13.80
C VAL A 16 34.98 3.66 13.93
N LYS A 17 34.33 3.61 15.10
CA LYS A 17 33.11 4.36 15.40
C LYS A 17 33.31 5.86 15.29
N GLU A 18 34.40 6.38 15.86
CA GLU A 18 34.72 7.80 15.77
C GLU A 18 35.05 8.21 14.33
N ALA A 19 35.80 7.38 13.59
CA ALA A 19 36.02 7.58 12.15
C ALA A 19 34.71 7.60 11.34
N GLN A 20 33.77 6.72 11.66
CA GLN A 20 32.46 6.66 11.00
C GLN A 20 31.64 7.93 11.25
N ARG A 21 31.64 8.44 12.49
CA ARG A 21 30.94 9.68 12.86
C ARG A 21 31.47 10.88 12.08
N GLU A 22 32.79 10.99 11.95
CA GLU A 22 33.43 12.00 11.12
C GLU A 22 33.02 11.82 9.65
N PHE A 23 33.14 10.61 9.11
CA PHE A 23 32.89 10.33 7.70
C PHE A 23 31.41 10.50 7.29
N ALA A 24 30.47 10.29 8.21
CA ALA A 24 29.04 10.52 7.98
C ALA A 24 28.73 11.98 7.59
N SER A 25 29.56 12.94 8.03
CA SER A 25 29.39 14.37 7.73
C SER A 25 29.84 14.78 6.32
N PHE A 26 30.51 13.88 5.58
CA PHE A 26 31.10 14.22 4.30
C PHE A 26 30.04 14.43 3.21
N SER A 27 30.34 15.35 2.28
CA SER A 27 29.54 15.60 1.09
C SER A 27 29.70 14.50 0.03
N GLN A 28 28.78 14.47 -0.94
CA GLN A 28 28.85 13.53 -2.07
C GLN A 28 30.18 13.65 -2.81
N GLU A 29 30.65 14.88 -3.08
CA GLU A 29 31.92 15.12 -3.80
C GLU A 29 33.14 14.59 -3.04
N GLN A 30 33.19 14.78 -1.72
CA GLN A 30 34.28 14.26 -0.88
C GLN A 30 34.30 12.73 -0.92
N VAL A 31 33.13 12.10 -0.80
CA VAL A 31 32.96 10.64 -0.87
C VAL A 31 33.33 10.10 -2.24
N ASP A 32 32.92 10.76 -3.33
CA ASP A 32 33.19 10.32 -4.69
C ASP A 32 34.69 10.38 -5.03
N LYS A 33 35.39 11.40 -4.53
CA LYS A 33 36.86 11.48 -4.61
C LYS A 33 37.53 10.30 -3.90
N ILE A 34 37.08 9.98 -2.69
CA ILE A 34 37.58 8.85 -1.89
C ILE A 34 37.30 7.52 -2.59
N PHE A 35 36.07 7.33 -3.08
CA PHE A 35 35.64 6.12 -3.77
C PHE A 35 36.49 5.86 -5.03
N ARG A 36 36.76 6.90 -5.82
CA ARG A 36 37.63 6.81 -7.00
C ARG A 36 39.07 6.46 -6.64
N ALA A 37 39.65 7.12 -5.65
CA ALA A 37 41.03 6.87 -5.24
C ALA A 37 41.22 5.43 -4.73
N ALA A 38 40.30 4.97 -3.89
CA ALA A 38 40.25 3.60 -3.40
C ALA A 38 40.13 2.57 -4.54
N ALA A 39 39.24 2.81 -5.51
CA ALA A 39 39.05 1.91 -6.65
C ALA A 39 40.30 1.83 -7.54
N LEU A 40 40.95 2.97 -7.82
CA LEU A 40 42.19 3.01 -8.60
C LEU A 40 43.33 2.24 -7.91
N ALA A 41 43.49 2.43 -6.60
CA ALA A 41 44.51 1.73 -5.83
C ALA A 41 44.29 0.22 -5.90
N ALA A 42 43.06 -0.24 -5.64
CA ALA A 42 42.70 -1.65 -5.73
C ALA A 42 42.95 -2.22 -7.13
N ASN A 43 42.60 -1.47 -8.19
CA ASN A 43 42.82 -1.91 -9.55
C ASN A 43 44.31 -2.03 -9.91
N ASN A 44 45.14 -1.06 -9.50
CA ASN A 44 46.58 -1.08 -9.75
C ASN A 44 47.27 -2.25 -9.02
N ALA A 45 46.75 -2.67 -7.87
CA ALA A 45 47.28 -3.77 -7.08
C ALA A 45 46.67 -5.15 -7.40
N ARG A 46 45.87 -5.26 -8.46
CA ARG A 46 45.16 -6.51 -8.82
C ARG A 46 46.07 -7.74 -8.92
N ILE A 47 47.29 -7.58 -9.45
CA ILE A 47 48.29 -8.64 -9.63
C ILE A 47 48.93 -9.08 -8.31
N PRO A 48 49.60 -8.21 -7.54
CA PRO A 48 50.23 -8.63 -6.29
C PRO A 48 49.21 -9.21 -5.28
N LEU A 49 47.98 -8.66 -5.25
CA LEU A 49 46.91 -9.22 -4.41
C LEU A 49 46.49 -10.62 -4.86
N ALA A 50 46.40 -10.86 -6.17
CA ALA A 50 46.07 -12.18 -6.70
C ALA A 50 47.17 -13.22 -6.39
N GLN A 51 48.44 -12.84 -6.55
CA GLN A 51 49.59 -13.68 -6.20
C GLN A 51 49.56 -14.08 -4.73
N MET A 52 49.38 -13.10 -3.83
CA MET A 52 49.30 -13.34 -2.39
C MET A 52 48.11 -14.22 -2.02
N ALA A 53 46.95 -14.02 -2.67
CA ALA A 53 45.78 -14.84 -2.43
C ALA A 53 46.01 -16.31 -2.82
N VAL A 54 46.64 -16.59 -3.96
CA VAL A 54 46.96 -17.96 -4.38
C VAL A 54 48.01 -18.59 -3.46
N GLU A 55 49.07 -17.86 -3.15
CA GLU A 55 50.16 -18.33 -2.28
C GLU A 55 49.64 -18.68 -0.87
N GLU A 56 48.82 -17.82 -0.27
CA GLU A 56 48.32 -18.02 1.09
C GLU A 56 47.23 -19.10 1.16
N SER A 57 46.28 -19.09 0.21
CA SER A 57 45.11 -19.97 0.26
C SER A 57 45.38 -21.36 -0.32
N GLY A 58 46.37 -21.48 -1.21
CA GLY A 58 46.67 -22.68 -1.98
C GLY A 58 45.62 -23.06 -3.02
N MET A 59 44.71 -22.14 -3.39
CA MET A 59 43.60 -22.40 -4.32
C MET A 59 43.47 -21.33 -5.41
N GLY A 60 42.94 -21.76 -6.56
CA GLY A 60 42.65 -20.89 -7.70
C GLY A 60 43.84 -20.62 -8.61
N ILE A 61 43.67 -19.64 -9.49
CA ILE A 61 44.65 -19.26 -10.53
C ILE A 61 44.91 -17.75 -10.43
N ILE A 62 46.17 -17.33 -10.59
CA ILE A 62 46.58 -15.93 -10.42
C ILE A 62 45.83 -15.04 -11.41
N GLU A 63 45.84 -15.40 -12.70
CA GLU A 63 45.22 -14.65 -13.79
C GLU A 63 43.71 -14.46 -13.58
N ASP A 64 43.01 -15.48 -13.10
CA ASP A 64 41.57 -15.39 -12.84
C ASP A 64 41.27 -14.54 -11.59
N LYS A 65 42.10 -14.62 -10.55
CA LYS A 65 42.00 -13.72 -9.40
C LYS A 65 42.34 -12.27 -9.75
N VAL A 66 43.22 -12.03 -10.72
CA VAL A 66 43.45 -10.70 -11.28
C VAL A 66 42.16 -10.15 -11.87
N ILE A 67 41.43 -10.93 -12.67
CA ILE A 67 40.15 -10.52 -13.25
C ILE A 67 39.13 -10.23 -12.15
N LYS A 68 39.07 -11.05 -11.09
CA LYS A 68 38.16 -10.80 -9.94
C LYS A 68 38.48 -9.52 -9.19
N ASN A 69 39.76 -9.24 -8.92
CA ASN A 69 40.18 -7.99 -8.26
C ASN A 69 39.92 -6.77 -9.16
N HIS A 70 40.11 -6.92 -10.47
CA HIS A 70 39.80 -5.89 -11.45
C HIS A 70 38.29 -5.62 -11.50
N PHE A 71 37.46 -6.67 -11.58
CA PHE A 71 36.00 -6.56 -11.54
C PHE A 71 35.52 -5.87 -10.26
N ALA A 72 36.03 -6.30 -9.09
CA ALA A 72 35.67 -5.74 -7.80
C ALA A 72 36.01 -4.24 -7.65
N SER A 73 36.90 -3.71 -8.48
CA SER A 73 37.28 -2.30 -8.48
C SER A 73 36.61 -1.53 -9.61
N GLU A 74 36.87 -1.89 -10.87
CA GLU A 74 36.44 -1.14 -12.05
C GLU A 74 34.92 -1.20 -12.27
N TYR A 75 34.33 -2.39 -12.30
CA TYR A 75 32.89 -2.55 -12.57
C TYR A 75 32.04 -1.99 -11.43
N ILE A 76 32.48 -2.21 -10.18
CA ILE A 76 31.86 -1.64 -8.99
C ILE A 76 31.92 -0.11 -9.01
N TYR A 77 33.09 0.47 -9.32
CA TYR A 77 33.21 1.91 -9.45
C TYR A 77 32.34 2.45 -10.59
N ASN A 78 32.40 1.82 -11.76
CA ASN A 78 31.64 2.27 -12.93
C ASN A 78 30.13 2.33 -12.66
N LYS A 79 29.58 1.27 -12.05
CA LYS A 79 28.15 1.19 -11.75
C LYS A 79 27.73 2.24 -10.72
N TYR A 80 28.49 2.38 -9.63
CA TYR A 80 28.00 3.07 -8.44
C TYR A 80 28.56 4.49 -8.27
N LYS A 81 29.48 4.96 -9.12
CA LYS A 81 30.07 6.31 -9.00
C LYS A 81 29.02 7.42 -9.03
N GLU A 82 27.99 7.30 -9.86
CA GLU A 82 26.92 8.31 -10.00
C GLU A 82 25.72 8.06 -9.06
N GLU A 83 25.72 6.95 -8.31
CA GLU A 83 24.62 6.67 -7.39
C GLU A 83 24.65 7.69 -6.24
N LYS A 84 23.54 8.44 -6.08
CA LYS A 84 23.39 9.38 -4.96
C LYS A 84 23.23 8.58 -3.67
N THR A 85 24.12 8.82 -2.72
CA THR A 85 24.18 8.12 -1.43
C THR A 85 24.34 9.08 -0.25
N CYS A 86 24.47 10.38 -0.52
CA CYS A 86 24.60 11.43 0.47
C CYS A 86 23.42 12.41 0.38
N GLY A 87 22.82 12.74 1.53
CA GLY A 87 21.79 13.77 1.60
C GLY A 87 20.52 13.38 0.85
N ILE A 88 19.89 14.33 0.15
CA ILE A 88 18.60 14.14 -0.51
C ILE A 88 18.77 13.23 -1.74
N LEU A 89 18.08 12.10 -1.74
CA LEU A 89 18.00 11.17 -2.87
C LEU A 89 16.94 11.61 -3.87
N SER A 90 15.77 11.99 -3.37
CA SER A 90 14.63 12.44 -4.16
C SER A 90 13.80 13.43 -3.35
N GLU A 91 13.22 14.40 -4.03
CA GLU A 91 12.27 15.36 -3.50
C GLU A 91 11.08 15.41 -4.46
N ASP A 92 9.89 15.25 -3.90
CA ASP A 92 8.60 15.39 -4.57
C ASP A 92 7.89 16.55 -3.88
N ASP A 93 7.98 17.72 -4.47
CA ASP A 93 7.38 18.95 -3.93
C ASP A 93 5.85 18.93 -4.02
N GLU A 94 5.28 18.24 -5.01
CA GLU A 94 3.82 18.14 -5.19
C GLU A 94 3.18 17.31 -4.07
N MET A 95 3.78 16.16 -3.75
CA MET A 95 3.33 15.29 -2.66
C MET A 95 3.96 15.65 -1.31
N GLY A 96 4.90 16.59 -1.29
CA GLY A 96 5.55 17.10 -0.08
C GLY A 96 6.47 16.08 0.60
N THR A 97 7.18 15.24 -0.16
CA THR A 97 8.08 14.21 0.40
C THR A 97 9.54 14.44 0.03
N ILE A 98 10.44 14.20 0.98
CA ILE A 98 11.89 14.24 0.76
C ILE A 98 12.49 12.93 1.30
N THR A 99 13.14 12.16 0.44
CA THR A 99 13.89 10.96 0.85
C THR A 99 15.35 11.32 1.03
N ILE A 100 15.90 11.11 2.22
CA ILE A 100 17.28 11.44 2.56
C ILE A 100 18.03 10.15 2.94
N ALA A 101 19.24 9.98 2.42
CA ALA A 101 20.14 8.87 2.76
C ALA A 101 21.00 9.19 3.97
N GLU A 102 21.01 8.27 4.94
CA GLU A 102 21.93 8.22 6.07
C GLU A 102 22.72 6.90 6.02
N PRO A 103 24.02 6.89 6.40
CA PRO A 103 24.76 5.63 6.55
C PRO A 103 24.10 4.72 7.59
N VAL A 104 24.31 3.41 7.46
CA VAL A 104 23.89 2.43 8.47
C VAL A 104 24.78 2.46 9.72
N GLY A 105 26.03 2.90 9.60
CA GLY A 105 27.00 2.98 10.68
C GLY A 105 28.23 2.11 10.41
N ILE A 106 28.52 1.16 11.30
CA ILE A 106 29.66 0.24 11.20
C ILE A 106 29.20 -1.14 10.74
N ILE A 107 29.89 -1.66 9.73
CA ILE A 107 29.61 -2.95 9.10
C ILE A 107 30.62 -4.00 9.55
N CYS A 108 30.16 -5.19 9.93
CA CYS A 108 31.01 -6.38 10.07
C CYS A 108 31.09 -7.11 8.73
N GLY A 109 32.25 -7.14 8.10
CA GLY A 109 32.48 -7.81 6.82
C GLY A 109 33.08 -9.20 7.00
N ILE A 110 32.28 -10.26 6.85
CA ILE A 110 32.82 -11.63 6.82
C ILE A 110 33.35 -11.96 5.44
N VAL A 111 34.57 -12.49 5.34
CA VAL A 111 35.27 -12.73 4.06
C VAL A 111 35.63 -14.21 3.90
N PRO A 112 35.29 -14.86 2.77
CA PRO A 112 35.61 -16.26 2.53
C PRO A 112 37.05 -16.44 2.00
N THR A 113 37.57 -17.66 2.10
CA THR A 113 38.88 -18.01 1.52
C THR A 113 38.88 -18.09 -0.02
N THR A 114 37.70 -18.19 -0.65
CA THR A 114 37.55 -18.39 -2.10
C THR A 114 37.80 -17.09 -2.88
N ASN A 115 37.29 -15.98 -2.33
CA ASN A 115 37.33 -14.64 -2.93
C ASN A 115 37.90 -13.60 -1.94
N PRO A 116 39.08 -13.82 -1.31
CA PRO A 116 39.49 -13.04 -0.15
C PRO A 116 39.69 -11.56 -0.47
N THR A 117 40.55 -11.28 -1.46
CA THR A 117 40.90 -9.91 -1.88
C THR A 117 39.75 -9.21 -2.58
N SER A 118 39.08 -9.88 -3.53
CA SER A 118 38.02 -9.26 -4.33
C SER A 118 36.79 -8.93 -3.48
N THR A 119 36.43 -9.78 -2.50
CA THR A 119 35.34 -9.49 -1.56
C THR A 119 35.70 -8.33 -0.63
N ALA A 120 36.95 -8.26 -0.15
CA ALA A 120 37.41 -7.14 0.68
C ALA A 120 37.40 -5.81 -0.07
N ILE A 121 37.87 -5.80 -1.33
CA ILE A 121 37.81 -4.63 -2.21
C ILE A 121 36.36 -4.21 -2.41
N PHE A 122 35.51 -5.13 -2.88
CA PHE A 122 34.09 -4.86 -3.14
C PHE A 122 33.40 -4.26 -1.92
N LYS A 123 33.50 -4.92 -0.75
CA LYS A 123 32.83 -4.48 0.48
C LYS A 123 33.37 -3.15 0.99
N SER A 124 34.68 -2.94 0.94
CA SER A 124 35.30 -1.66 1.29
C SER A 124 34.75 -0.53 0.41
N LEU A 125 34.76 -0.73 -0.90
CA LEU A 125 34.35 0.28 -1.87
C LEU A 125 32.87 0.67 -1.71
N ILE A 126 31.95 -0.29 -1.61
CA ILE A 126 30.52 0.03 -1.42
C ILE A 126 30.22 0.63 -0.03
N SER A 127 31.00 0.27 1.00
CA SER A 127 30.87 0.87 2.34
C SER A 127 31.35 2.32 2.35
N LEU A 128 32.46 2.61 1.67
CA LEU A 128 32.97 3.97 1.51
C LEU A 128 31.99 4.86 0.73
N LYS A 129 31.44 4.36 -0.39
CA LYS A 129 30.45 5.11 -1.20
C LYS A 129 29.20 5.47 -0.40
N THR A 130 28.89 4.75 0.67
CA THR A 130 27.71 4.95 1.51
C THR A 130 28.00 5.63 2.84
N ARG A 131 29.23 6.15 3.03
CA ARG A 131 29.69 6.80 4.28
C ARG A 131 29.70 5.88 5.52
N ASN A 132 29.78 4.58 5.29
CA ASN A 132 29.89 3.59 6.35
C ASN A 132 31.34 3.27 6.66
N ALA A 133 31.56 2.81 7.89
CA ALA A 133 32.78 2.12 8.25
C ALA A 133 32.62 0.61 8.09
N ILE A 134 33.74 -0.11 7.96
CA ILE A 134 33.71 -1.58 7.88
C ILE A 134 34.88 -2.20 8.64
N ILE A 135 34.60 -3.29 9.37
CA ILE A 135 35.60 -4.13 10.04
C ILE A 135 35.53 -5.54 9.48
N PHE A 136 36.63 -6.04 8.94
CA PHE A 136 36.69 -7.36 8.36
C PHE A 136 37.03 -8.46 9.37
N SER A 137 36.28 -9.56 9.31
CA SER A 137 36.68 -10.86 9.87
C SER A 137 37.06 -11.80 8.72
N PRO A 138 38.37 -11.97 8.44
CA PRO A 138 38.82 -12.82 7.34
C PRO A 138 38.81 -14.30 7.70
N HIS A 139 38.76 -15.15 6.68
CA HIS A 139 39.01 -16.58 6.87
C HIS A 139 40.49 -16.84 7.27
N PRO A 140 40.79 -17.76 8.21
CA PRO A 140 42.16 -18.03 8.66
C PRO A 140 43.17 -18.39 7.56
N ARG A 141 42.73 -19.05 6.49
CA ARG A 141 43.53 -19.43 5.31
C ARG A 141 43.79 -18.29 4.30
N ALA A 142 43.25 -17.10 4.54
CA ALA A 142 43.37 -15.98 3.61
C ALA A 142 43.41 -14.61 4.32
N LYS A 143 43.89 -14.59 5.57
CA LYS A 143 43.85 -13.42 6.45
C LYS A 143 44.80 -12.32 5.99
N ASN A 144 46.00 -12.68 5.55
CA ASN A 144 46.99 -11.69 5.12
C ASN A 144 46.55 -11.05 3.80
N SER A 145 46.17 -11.84 2.80
CA SER A 145 45.69 -11.33 1.51
C SER A 145 44.44 -10.45 1.66
N THR A 146 43.47 -10.85 2.49
CA THR A 146 42.29 -10.02 2.80
C THR A 146 42.67 -8.70 3.46
N ASN A 147 43.50 -8.75 4.50
CA ASN A 147 43.87 -7.56 5.28
C ASN A 147 44.77 -6.62 4.47
N THR A 148 45.65 -7.13 3.62
CA THR A 148 46.44 -6.33 2.68
C THR A 148 45.56 -5.61 1.68
N ALA A 149 44.52 -6.27 1.14
CA ALA A 149 43.55 -5.61 0.27
C ALA A 149 42.78 -4.48 0.98
N ALA A 150 42.30 -4.74 2.21
CA ALA A 150 41.61 -3.73 3.03
C ALA A 150 42.54 -2.54 3.37
N LYS A 151 43.78 -2.82 3.77
CA LYS A 151 44.79 -1.81 4.07
C LYS A 151 45.09 -0.92 2.86
N LEU A 152 45.24 -1.52 1.68
CA LEU A 152 45.53 -0.78 0.46
C LEU A 152 44.38 0.18 0.09
N VAL A 153 43.14 -0.28 0.24
CA VAL A 153 41.96 0.56 0.04
C VAL A 153 41.91 1.68 1.08
N LEU A 154 42.16 1.38 2.36
CA LEU A 154 42.20 2.35 3.44
C LEU A 154 43.26 3.44 3.20
N ASP A 155 44.51 3.05 2.94
CA ASP A 155 45.62 3.99 2.76
C ASP A 155 45.32 4.97 1.60
N ALA A 156 44.73 4.48 0.50
CA ALA A 156 44.30 5.31 -0.62
C ALA A 156 43.10 6.21 -0.28
N ALA A 157 42.13 5.70 0.48
CA ALA A 157 40.98 6.47 0.93
C ALA A 157 41.42 7.62 1.86
N VAL A 158 42.32 7.35 2.80
CA VAL A 158 42.87 8.34 3.73
C VAL A 158 43.68 9.40 2.99
N ALA A 159 44.52 9.00 2.03
CA ALA A 159 45.24 9.95 1.17
C ALA A 159 44.30 10.84 0.35
N ALA A 160 43.08 10.38 0.05
CA ALA A 160 42.05 11.16 -0.63
C ALA A 160 41.21 12.06 0.30
N GLY A 161 41.31 11.87 1.61
CA GLY A 161 40.65 12.67 2.65
C GLY A 161 39.79 11.89 3.64
N ALA A 162 39.73 10.56 3.58
CA ALA A 162 38.94 9.75 4.52
C ALA A 162 39.58 9.71 5.94
N PRO A 163 38.79 9.48 7.00
CA PRO A 163 39.32 9.27 8.34
C PRO A 163 40.22 8.02 8.42
N LYS A 164 41.31 8.12 9.20
CA LYS A 164 42.41 7.13 9.26
C LYS A 164 42.00 5.69 9.60
N ASP A 165 40.92 5.52 10.37
CA ASP A 165 40.48 4.22 10.91
C ASP A 165 39.10 3.82 10.33
N ILE A 166 38.69 4.36 9.17
CA ILE A 166 37.36 4.08 8.59
C ILE A 166 37.19 2.62 8.13
N ILE A 167 38.30 1.90 7.92
CA ILE A 167 38.34 0.47 7.64
C ILE A 167 39.23 -0.21 8.69
N GLY A 168 38.75 -1.33 9.23
CA GLY A 168 39.48 -2.17 10.17
C GLY A 168 39.47 -3.65 9.78
N TRP A 169 40.27 -4.46 10.46
CA TRP A 169 40.31 -5.91 10.25
C TRP A 169 40.84 -6.65 11.48
N ILE A 170 40.57 -7.96 11.55
CA ILE A 170 41.15 -8.88 12.53
C ILE A 170 42.41 -9.53 11.93
N ASP A 171 43.55 -9.41 12.61
CA ASP A 171 44.83 -9.96 12.13
C ASP A 171 44.96 -11.47 12.40
N GLN A 172 44.45 -11.96 13.53
CA GLN A 172 44.40 -13.39 13.87
C GLN A 172 42.96 -13.83 14.11
N PRO A 173 42.21 -14.20 13.06
CA PRO A 173 40.80 -14.53 13.18
C PRO A 173 40.57 -15.82 13.98
N SER A 174 39.61 -15.77 14.88
CA SER A 174 39.06 -16.93 15.60
C SER A 174 37.53 -16.90 15.56
N VAL A 175 36.90 -18.03 15.87
CA VAL A 175 35.44 -18.11 16.00
C VAL A 175 34.95 -17.18 17.12
N GLU A 176 35.70 -17.10 18.22
CA GLU A 176 35.40 -16.21 19.34
C GLU A 176 35.40 -14.73 18.91
N LEU A 177 36.47 -14.28 18.24
CA LEU A 177 36.58 -12.88 17.79
C LEU A 177 35.51 -12.54 16.73
N SER A 178 35.24 -13.46 15.81
CA SER A 178 34.20 -13.26 14.79
C SER A 178 32.82 -13.13 15.42
N ASN A 179 32.50 -14.01 16.38
CA ASN A 179 31.23 -13.96 17.11
C ASN A 179 31.13 -12.70 17.98
N ALA A 180 32.22 -12.30 18.64
CA ALA A 180 32.26 -11.07 19.42
C ALA A 180 32.01 -9.85 18.52
N LEU A 181 32.67 -9.76 17.37
CA LEU A 181 32.46 -8.67 16.42
C LEU A 181 31.01 -8.64 15.91
N MET A 182 30.45 -9.78 15.48
CA MET A 182 29.06 -9.85 15.01
C MET A 182 28.04 -9.43 16.07
N LYS A 183 28.32 -9.68 17.36
CA LYS A 183 27.43 -9.35 18.47
C LYS A 183 27.74 -8.00 19.12
N HIS A 184 28.82 -7.33 18.73
CA HIS A 184 29.29 -6.13 19.40
C HIS A 184 28.24 -5.01 19.31
N ASN A 185 28.04 -4.29 20.41
CA ASN A 185 26.96 -3.30 20.54
C ASN A 185 27.03 -2.20 19.48
N ASP A 186 28.23 -1.74 19.15
CA ASP A 186 28.46 -0.68 18.16
C ASP A 186 28.47 -1.15 16.69
N ILE A 187 28.32 -2.45 16.40
CA ILE A 187 28.11 -2.92 15.03
C ILE A 187 26.62 -2.76 14.68
N ASN A 188 26.36 -2.19 13.50
CA ASN A 188 25.01 -1.87 13.04
C ASN A 188 24.49 -2.88 12.01
N LEU A 189 25.38 -3.46 11.21
CA LEU A 189 25.03 -4.38 10.12
C LEU A 189 26.13 -5.43 9.92
N ILE A 190 25.74 -6.66 9.60
CA ILE A 190 26.68 -7.71 9.21
C ILE A 190 26.53 -7.97 7.71
N LEU A 191 27.63 -7.92 6.97
CA LEU A 191 27.70 -8.32 5.58
C LEU A 191 28.45 -9.65 5.50
N ALA A 192 27.71 -10.77 5.50
CA ALA A 192 28.24 -12.10 5.67
C ALA A 192 28.41 -12.85 4.35
N THR A 193 29.66 -13.03 3.90
CA THR A 193 29.99 -13.88 2.74
C THR A 193 30.78 -15.09 3.23
N GLY A 194 30.15 -16.25 3.26
CA GLY A 194 30.74 -17.48 3.78
C GLY A 194 29.77 -18.65 3.65
N GLY A 195 30.19 -19.83 4.12
CA GLY A 195 29.35 -21.02 4.08
C GLY A 195 28.08 -20.91 4.95
N PRO A 196 27.14 -21.87 4.81
CA PRO A 196 25.83 -21.82 5.49
C PRO A 196 25.88 -21.60 7.00
N GLY A 197 26.86 -22.21 7.68
CA GLY A 197 27.03 -22.04 9.13
C GLY A 197 27.36 -20.60 9.54
N MET A 198 28.17 -19.90 8.76
CA MET A 198 28.56 -18.50 9.04
C MET A 198 27.40 -17.55 8.81
N VAL A 199 26.63 -17.77 7.74
CA VAL A 199 25.44 -17.00 7.42
C VAL A 199 24.39 -17.17 8.50
N LYS A 200 24.15 -18.41 8.95
CA LYS A 200 23.26 -18.70 10.08
C LYS A 200 23.71 -17.99 11.35
N ALA A 201 25.02 -17.98 11.64
CA ALA A 201 25.58 -17.27 12.79
C ALA A 201 25.37 -15.74 12.69
N ALA A 202 25.53 -15.16 11.50
CA ALA A 202 25.28 -13.74 11.27
C ALA A 202 23.81 -13.35 11.55
N TYR A 203 22.84 -14.11 11.04
CA TYR A 203 21.42 -13.87 11.34
C TYR A 203 21.05 -14.18 12.80
N SER A 204 21.82 -15.03 13.49
CA SER A 204 21.63 -15.38 14.91
C SER A 204 22.39 -14.45 15.87
N SER A 205 23.04 -13.40 15.36
CA SER A 205 23.87 -12.49 16.16
C SER A 205 23.07 -11.49 16.99
N GLY A 206 21.79 -11.27 16.64
CA GLY A 206 20.98 -10.18 17.18
C GLY A 206 21.17 -8.85 16.42
N LYS A 207 21.97 -8.82 15.35
CA LYS A 207 22.13 -7.69 14.45
C LYS A 207 21.47 -7.95 13.09
N PRO A 208 20.99 -6.91 12.38
CA PRO A 208 20.64 -7.05 10.98
C PRO A 208 21.81 -7.64 10.19
N ALA A 209 21.52 -8.60 9.33
CA ALA A 209 22.51 -9.25 8.49
C ALA A 209 22.06 -9.28 7.03
N ILE A 210 23.03 -9.13 6.14
CA ILE A 210 22.94 -9.43 4.72
C ILE A 210 23.90 -10.59 4.49
N GLY A 211 23.33 -11.79 4.47
CA GLY A 211 24.05 -13.02 4.16
C GLY A 211 23.92 -13.44 2.70
N VAL A 212 24.72 -14.43 2.32
CA VAL A 212 24.62 -15.17 1.05
C VAL A 212 24.31 -16.64 1.33
N GLY A 213 24.22 -17.47 0.31
CA GLY A 213 24.04 -18.91 0.42
C GLY A 213 25.09 -19.69 -0.35
N ALA A 214 25.07 -21.01 -0.19
CA ALA A 214 25.81 -21.95 -1.03
C ALA A 214 25.21 -21.98 -2.46
N GLY A 215 26.03 -22.31 -3.46
CA GLY A 215 25.61 -22.38 -4.85
C GLY A 215 25.69 -23.81 -5.38
N ASN A 216 24.55 -24.37 -5.79
CA ASN A 216 24.50 -25.63 -6.54
C ASN A 216 23.85 -25.42 -7.91
N VAL A 217 24.55 -24.70 -8.78
CA VAL A 217 23.96 -24.12 -10.00
C VAL A 217 23.73 -25.19 -11.09
N PRO A 218 22.47 -25.53 -11.44
CA PRO A 218 22.19 -26.32 -12.63
C PRO A 218 22.18 -25.44 -13.88
N VAL A 219 22.55 -26.04 -15.00
CA VAL A 219 22.37 -25.43 -16.32
C VAL A 219 21.60 -26.39 -17.23
N VAL A 220 20.44 -25.96 -17.68
CA VAL A 220 19.65 -26.69 -18.67
C VAL A 220 20.12 -26.32 -20.07
N ILE A 221 20.31 -27.31 -20.94
CA ILE A 221 20.62 -27.12 -22.35
C ILE A 221 19.54 -27.86 -23.16
N ASP A 222 18.71 -27.08 -23.85
CA ASP A 222 17.64 -27.63 -24.67
C ASP A 222 18.07 -27.86 -26.12
N GLU A 223 17.24 -28.55 -26.89
CA GLU A 223 17.52 -28.99 -28.25
C GLU A 223 17.69 -27.84 -29.26
N THR A 224 17.30 -26.62 -28.89
CA THR A 224 17.43 -25.42 -29.73
C THR A 224 18.67 -24.59 -29.40
N ALA A 225 19.39 -24.95 -28.34
CA ALA A 225 20.56 -24.23 -27.89
C ALA A 225 21.72 -24.25 -28.89
N ASP A 226 22.49 -23.15 -28.94
CA ASP A 226 23.81 -23.15 -29.56
C ASP A 226 24.78 -23.97 -28.71
N VAL A 227 24.89 -25.27 -29.00
CA VAL A 227 25.76 -26.22 -28.28
C VAL A 227 27.21 -25.75 -28.22
N LYS A 228 27.71 -25.07 -29.27
CA LYS A 228 29.10 -24.59 -29.28
C LYS A 228 29.31 -23.51 -28.23
N ARG A 229 28.38 -22.56 -28.14
CA ARG A 229 28.39 -21.50 -27.12
C ARG A 229 28.17 -22.07 -25.73
N ALA A 230 27.17 -22.93 -25.55
CA ALA A 230 26.85 -23.51 -24.26
C ALA A 230 28.06 -24.21 -23.63
N VAL A 231 28.73 -25.09 -24.38
CA VAL A 231 29.93 -25.79 -23.88
C VAL A 231 31.11 -24.85 -23.64
N ALA A 232 31.36 -23.90 -24.56
CA ALA A 232 32.45 -22.94 -24.38
C ALA A 232 32.25 -22.05 -23.14
N SER A 233 31.01 -21.60 -22.91
CA SER A 233 30.65 -20.79 -21.74
C SER A 233 30.72 -21.58 -20.44
N ILE A 234 30.23 -22.83 -20.41
CA ILE A 234 30.33 -23.70 -19.23
C ILE A 234 31.80 -23.96 -18.89
N LEU A 235 32.63 -24.28 -19.90
CA LEU A 235 34.07 -24.47 -19.69
C LEU A 235 34.72 -23.21 -19.14
N MET A 236 34.50 -22.06 -19.78
CA MET A 236 35.06 -20.78 -19.36
C MET A 236 34.64 -20.40 -17.93
N SER A 237 33.39 -20.66 -17.56
CA SER A 237 32.87 -20.40 -16.22
C SER A 237 33.45 -21.38 -15.19
N LYS A 238 33.46 -22.68 -15.49
CA LYS A 238 33.90 -23.72 -14.56
C LYS A 238 35.41 -23.73 -14.34
N THR A 239 36.20 -23.38 -15.35
CA THR A 239 37.66 -23.27 -15.19
C THR A 239 38.08 -21.96 -14.54
N PHE A 240 37.22 -20.94 -14.56
CA PHE A 240 37.55 -19.64 -13.98
C PHE A 240 37.82 -19.77 -12.48
N ASP A 241 39.04 -19.46 -12.09
CA ASP A 241 39.59 -19.62 -10.74
C ASP A 241 39.39 -21.06 -10.22
N ASN A 242 39.52 -22.04 -11.13
CA ASN A 242 39.26 -23.46 -10.90
C ASN A 242 37.87 -23.74 -10.29
N GLY A 243 36.84 -22.99 -10.70
CA GLY A 243 35.46 -23.26 -10.31
C GLY A 243 35.16 -22.96 -8.85
N VAL A 244 36.02 -22.18 -8.18
CA VAL A 244 35.87 -21.83 -6.76
C VAL A 244 34.79 -20.76 -6.52
N VAL A 245 34.25 -20.15 -7.59
CA VAL A 245 33.16 -19.18 -7.51
C VAL A 245 31.84 -19.93 -7.29
N CYS A 246 31.06 -19.48 -6.29
CA CYS A 246 29.79 -20.11 -5.88
C CYS A 246 28.73 -20.15 -7.00
N ALA A 247 28.75 -19.17 -7.90
CA ALA A 247 27.84 -19.13 -9.05
C ALA A 247 28.27 -20.07 -10.20
N SER A 248 29.41 -20.77 -10.11
CA SER A 248 29.85 -21.67 -11.18
C SER A 248 28.92 -22.87 -11.34
N GLU A 249 28.73 -23.30 -12.58
CA GLU A 249 27.93 -24.45 -12.94
C GLU A 249 28.41 -25.67 -12.16
N GLN A 250 27.48 -26.40 -11.56
CA GLN A 250 27.79 -27.65 -10.87
C GLN A 250 27.32 -28.85 -11.68
N ALA A 251 26.32 -28.68 -12.53
CA ALA A 251 25.90 -29.68 -13.50
C ALA A 251 25.31 -29.07 -14.77
N ALA A 252 25.46 -29.79 -15.88
CA ALA A 252 24.74 -29.59 -17.11
C ALA A 252 23.66 -30.67 -17.25
N ILE A 253 22.40 -30.25 -17.41
CA ILE A 253 21.24 -31.11 -17.61
C ILE A 253 20.81 -30.92 -19.06
N VAL A 254 21.03 -31.94 -19.87
CA VAL A 254 20.94 -31.85 -21.33
C VAL A 254 19.82 -32.74 -21.82
N VAL A 255 18.98 -32.21 -22.70
CA VAL A 255 17.91 -32.99 -23.32
C VAL A 255 18.49 -34.05 -24.26
N ASP A 256 17.85 -35.21 -24.31
CA ASP A 256 18.33 -36.42 -25.00
C ASP A 256 18.68 -36.14 -26.47
N ALA A 257 17.88 -35.32 -27.16
CA ALA A 257 18.03 -34.97 -28.56
C ALA A 257 19.41 -34.40 -28.95
N ILE A 258 20.13 -33.77 -28.01
CA ILE A 258 21.45 -33.17 -28.25
C ILE A 258 22.52 -33.65 -27.24
N TYR A 259 22.21 -34.62 -26.38
CA TYR A 259 23.10 -35.05 -25.30
C TYR A 259 24.46 -35.52 -25.83
N ASP A 260 24.47 -36.41 -26.83
CA ASP A 260 25.71 -36.97 -27.37
C ASP A 260 26.54 -35.90 -28.09
N GLN A 261 25.87 -34.92 -28.73
CA GLN A 261 26.53 -33.77 -29.34
C GLN A 261 27.21 -32.88 -28.29
N VAL A 262 26.55 -32.62 -27.15
CA VAL A 262 27.11 -31.85 -26.04
C VAL A 262 28.27 -32.60 -25.39
N LYS A 263 28.13 -33.91 -25.14
CA LYS A 263 29.17 -34.77 -24.58
C LYS A 263 30.43 -34.78 -25.45
N GLU A 264 30.29 -35.00 -26.76
CA GLU A 264 31.39 -34.96 -27.70
C GLU A 264 32.04 -33.56 -27.79
N ARG A 265 31.21 -32.52 -27.74
CA ARG A 265 31.70 -31.14 -27.73
C ARG A 265 32.55 -30.84 -26.50
N PHE A 266 32.17 -31.33 -25.32
CA PHE A 266 33.02 -31.25 -24.13
C PHE A 266 34.34 -32.01 -24.31
N ALA A 267 34.28 -33.26 -24.76
CA ALA A 267 35.45 -34.12 -24.96
C ALA A 267 36.50 -33.47 -25.88
N THR A 268 36.06 -32.95 -27.02
CA THR A 268 36.93 -32.28 -28.01
C THR A 268 37.50 -30.94 -27.53
N HIS A 269 36.97 -30.36 -26.45
CA HIS A 269 37.40 -29.05 -25.90
C HIS A 269 38.08 -29.19 -24.53
N ASN A 270 38.70 -30.36 -24.29
CA ASN A 270 39.46 -30.73 -23.10
C ASN A 270 38.61 -30.86 -21.82
N GLY A 271 37.31 -31.13 -21.93
CA GLY A 271 36.51 -31.68 -20.83
C GLY A 271 36.65 -33.20 -20.83
N TYR A 272 37.30 -33.77 -19.82
CA TYR A 272 37.52 -35.22 -19.78
C TYR A 272 36.27 -35.92 -19.24
N VAL A 273 35.57 -36.63 -20.12
CA VAL A 273 34.39 -37.42 -19.74
C VAL A 273 34.86 -38.75 -19.16
N LEU A 274 34.63 -38.93 -17.87
CA LEU A 274 35.11 -40.07 -17.10
C LEU A 274 34.38 -41.35 -17.53
N SER A 275 35.13 -42.44 -17.66
CA SER A 275 34.53 -43.77 -17.68
C SER A 275 33.86 -44.07 -16.33
N LYS A 276 33.01 -45.10 -16.29
CA LYS A 276 32.28 -45.48 -15.07
C LYS A 276 33.23 -45.72 -13.88
N ASP A 277 34.31 -46.47 -14.09
CA ASP A 277 35.28 -46.80 -13.04
C ASP A 277 36.07 -45.57 -12.57
N GLU A 278 36.40 -44.64 -13.47
CA GLU A 278 37.05 -43.38 -13.13
C GLU A 278 36.09 -42.45 -12.37
N ALA A 279 34.83 -42.37 -12.79
CA ALA A 279 33.80 -41.57 -12.13
C ALA A 279 33.58 -42.04 -10.69
N ASP A 280 33.52 -43.35 -10.44
CA ASP A 280 33.35 -43.91 -9.09
C ASP A 280 34.56 -43.63 -8.17
N LYS A 281 35.77 -43.53 -8.74
CA LYS A 281 36.94 -43.06 -8.00
C LYS A 281 36.86 -41.57 -7.69
N VAL A 282 36.44 -40.76 -8.65
CA VAL A 282 36.32 -39.30 -8.48
C VAL A 282 35.20 -38.96 -7.48
N ARG A 283 34.06 -39.67 -7.48
CA ARG A 283 32.99 -39.53 -6.48
C ARG A 283 33.51 -39.57 -5.04
N LYS A 284 34.36 -40.55 -4.75
CA LYS A 284 34.97 -40.76 -3.41
C LYS A 284 35.88 -39.63 -2.94
N VAL A 285 36.36 -38.78 -3.84
CA VAL A 285 37.17 -37.60 -3.46
C VAL A 285 36.37 -36.30 -3.45
N ILE A 286 35.16 -36.27 -4.02
CA ILE A 286 34.28 -35.10 -4.01
C ILE A 286 33.72 -34.86 -2.60
N LEU A 287 33.09 -35.88 -2.01
CA LEU A 287 32.56 -35.82 -0.66
C LEU A 287 33.34 -36.74 0.28
N ILE A 288 33.72 -36.23 1.44
CA ILE A 288 34.30 -37.00 2.55
C ILE A 288 33.38 -36.82 3.75
N ASN A 289 32.83 -37.93 4.28
CA ASN A 289 31.89 -37.94 5.40
C ASN A 289 30.65 -37.05 5.17
N GLY A 290 30.11 -37.04 3.95
CA GLY A 290 28.93 -36.25 3.59
C GLY A 290 29.17 -34.75 3.40
N ALA A 291 30.41 -34.28 3.51
CA ALA A 291 30.78 -32.88 3.26
C ALA A 291 31.76 -32.77 2.09
N MET A 292 31.72 -31.64 1.39
CA MET A 292 32.66 -31.34 0.31
C MET A 292 34.11 -31.40 0.80
N ASN A 293 34.97 -32.12 0.08
CA ASN A 293 36.37 -32.25 0.39
C ASN A 293 37.12 -30.90 0.22
N ALA A 294 37.52 -30.28 1.32
CA ALA A 294 38.20 -28.98 1.28
C ALA A 294 39.54 -29.00 0.49
N ASN A 295 40.11 -30.19 0.22
CA ASN A 295 41.35 -30.33 -0.54
C ASN A 295 41.15 -30.23 -2.06
N ILE A 296 39.94 -30.45 -2.59
CA ILE A 296 39.67 -30.31 -4.03
C ILE A 296 39.33 -28.87 -4.43
N VAL A 297 38.94 -28.05 -3.46
CA VAL A 297 38.43 -26.68 -3.68
C VAL A 297 39.47 -25.83 -4.38
N GLY A 298 39.10 -25.30 -5.55
CA GLY A 298 39.96 -24.47 -6.40
C GLY A 298 41.26 -25.15 -6.88
N GLN A 299 41.35 -26.48 -6.85
CA GLN A 299 42.46 -27.23 -7.44
C GLN A 299 42.23 -27.49 -8.93
N PRO A 300 43.27 -27.60 -9.76
CA PRO A 300 43.11 -27.94 -11.17
C PRO A 300 42.60 -29.38 -11.35
N ALA A 301 41.89 -29.63 -12.45
CA ALA A 301 41.26 -30.93 -12.76
C ALA A 301 42.25 -32.11 -12.70
N VAL A 302 43.46 -31.93 -13.22
CA VAL A 302 44.52 -32.96 -13.21
C VAL A 302 44.86 -33.39 -11.78
N LYS A 303 44.99 -32.44 -10.85
CA LYS A 303 45.32 -32.73 -9.44
C LYS A 303 44.18 -33.45 -8.72
N ILE A 304 42.93 -33.15 -9.07
CA ILE A 304 41.77 -33.86 -8.53
C ILE A 304 41.74 -35.31 -9.05
N ALA A 305 42.06 -35.53 -10.32
CA ALA A 305 42.19 -36.87 -10.88
C ALA A 305 43.31 -37.66 -10.18
N GLU A 306 44.47 -37.03 -9.93
CA GLU A 306 45.57 -37.63 -9.15
C GLU A 306 45.12 -38.03 -7.74
N MET A 307 44.37 -37.17 -7.04
CA MET A 307 43.79 -37.50 -5.72
C MET A 307 42.86 -38.71 -5.79
N ALA A 308 42.14 -38.90 -6.89
CA ALA A 308 41.25 -40.03 -7.13
C ALA A 308 41.98 -41.30 -7.64
N GLY A 309 43.28 -41.23 -7.95
CA GLY A 309 44.00 -42.33 -8.59
C GLY A 309 43.55 -42.59 -10.03
N VAL A 310 43.26 -41.51 -10.77
CA VAL A 310 42.90 -41.47 -12.19
C VAL A 310 43.94 -40.64 -12.94
N THR A 311 44.38 -41.07 -14.12
CA THR A 311 45.31 -40.34 -14.97
C THR A 311 44.57 -39.71 -16.13
N VAL A 312 44.69 -38.39 -16.28
CA VAL A 312 44.07 -37.62 -17.36
C VAL A 312 45.13 -36.78 -18.11
N PRO A 313 44.88 -36.34 -19.36
CA PRO A 313 45.78 -35.46 -20.08
C PRO A 313 46.09 -34.17 -19.31
N ALA A 314 47.33 -33.67 -19.42
CA ALA A 314 47.79 -32.49 -18.68
C ALA A 314 47.02 -31.19 -19.03
N ASN A 315 46.41 -31.13 -20.21
CA ASN A 315 45.60 -29.99 -20.66
C ASN A 315 44.12 -30.11 -20.29
N THR A 316 43.73 -31.10 -19.48
CA THR A 316 42.35 -31.30 -19.03
C THR A 316 41.86 -30.08 -18.25
N LYS A 317 40.77 -29.49 -18.73
CA LYS A 317 40.14 -28.30 -18.14
C LYS A 317 39.20 -28.65 -17.00
N ILE A 318 38.33 -29.64 -17.22
CA ILE A 318 37.35 -30.11 -16.25
C ILE A 318 37.21 -31.63 -16.30
N LEU A 319 36.80 -32.23 -15.19
CA LEU A 319 36.39 -33.64 -15.11
C LEU A 319 34.86 -33.72 -15.16
N ILE A 320 34.33 -34.55 -16.05
CA ILE A 320 32.88 -34.67 -16.27
C ILE A 320 32.45 -36.08 -15.89
N GLY A 321 31.61 -36.18 -14.86
CA GLY A 321 30.97 -37.42 -14.45
C GLY A 321 29.54 -37.49 -14.96
N GLU A 322 29.19 -38.55 -15.70
CA GLU A 322 27.80 -38.80 -16.05
C GLU A 322 27.03 -39.24 -14.78
N GLY A 323 26.00 -38.48 -14.45
CA GLY A 323 25.12 -38.74 -13.32
C GLY A 323 23.89 -39.53 -13.74
N VAL A 324 23.41 -40.42 -12.88
CA VAL A 324 22.24 -41.27 -13.18
C VAL A 324 20.95 -40.61 -12.71
N LYS A 325 20.96 -40.02 -11.52
CA LYS A 325 19.82 -39.34 -10.91
C LYS A 325 20.31 -38.21 -10.01
N ILE A 326 19.55 -37.12 -9.95
CA ILE A 326 19.82 -36.03 -9.02
C ILE A 326 19.25 -36.42 -7.66
N CYS A 327 20.13 -36.74 -6.72
CA CYS A 327 19.80 -37.09 -5.33
C CYS A 327 21.02 -36.84 -4.42
N GLU A 328 20.82 -36.98 -3.11
CA GLU A 328 21.85 -36.73 -2.11
C GLU A 328 23.04 -37.70 -2.22
N GLU A 329 22.81 -38.92 -2.71
CA GLU A 329 23.85 -39.93 -2.88
C GLU A 329 24.72 -39.73 -4.13
N GLU A 330 24.31 -38.86 -5.08
CA GLU A 330 25.10 -38.59 -6.29
C GLU A 330 26.07 -37.43 -6.03
N GLU A 331 27.35 -37.73 -5.82
CA GLU A 331 28.35 -36.71 -5.47
C GLU A 331 28.55 -35.66 -6.57
N PHE A 332 28.33 -36.01 -7.84
CA PHE A 332 28.36 -35.05 -8.94
C PHE A 332 27.18 -34.06 -8.93
N ALA A 333 26.12 -34.32 -8.16
CA ALA A 333 24.96 -33.44 -8.03
C ALA A 333 25.12 -32.33 -6.97
N HIS A 334 26.17 -32.37 -6.13
CA HIS A 334 26.39 -31.38 -5.06
C HIS A 334 27.18 -30.15 -5.50
N GLU A 335 27.28 -29.15 -4.62
CA GLU A 335 28.25 -28.05 -4.76
C GLU A 335 29.68 -28.60 -4.55
N LYS A 336 30.58 -28.34 -5.50
CA LYS A 336 31.93 -28.96 -5.54
C LYS A 336 33.09 -27.97 -5.54
N LEU A 337 32.81 -26.68 -5.78
CA LEU A 337 33.79 -25.56 -5.84
C LEU A 337 35.16 -25.90 -6.48
N SER A 338 35.12 -26.73 -7.52
CA SER A 338 36.27 -27.33 -8.20
C SER A 338 35.91 -27.57 -9.67
N PRO A 339 36.86 -27.78 -10.59
CA PRO A 339 36.60 -28.02 -12.01
C PRO A 339 36.07 -29.45 -12.27
N THR A 340 35.05 -29.85 -11.51
CA THR A 340 34.25 -31.06 -11.69
C THR A 340 32.83 -30.68 -12.08
N LEU A 341 32.21 -31.42 -13.01
CA LEU A 341 30.88 -31.13 -13.55
C LEU A 341 30.06 -32.42 -13.64
N GLY A 342 28.83 -32.41 -13.13
CA GLY A 342 27.87 -33.47 -13.42
C GLY A 342 27.24 -33.29 -14.80
N LEU A 343 27.14 -34.35 -15.59
CA LEU A 343 26.40 -34.35 -16.85
C LEU A 343 25.20 -35.28 -16.74
N PHE A 344 24.00 -34.72 -16.85
CA PHE A 344 22.73 -35.45 -16.66
C PHE A 344 21.91 -35.43 -17.94
N ARG A 345 21.24 -36.54 -18.24
CA ARG A 345 20.39 -36.71 -19.42
C ARG A 345 18.92 -36.59 -19.00
N ALA A 346 18.18 -35.71 -19.67
CA ALA A 346 16.72 -35.58 -19.53
C ALA A 346 16.04 -35.92 -20.87
N LYS A 347 14.81 -36.43 -20.88
CA LYS A 347 14.11 -36.78 -22.13
C LYS A 347 13.66 -35.55 -22.91
N ASN A 348 13.24 -34.50 -22.20
CA ASN A 348 12.74 -33.25 -22.78
C ASN A 348 13.05 -32.06 -21.86
N PHE A 349 12.66 -30.87 -22.32
CA PHE A 349 12.90 -29.62 -21.60
C PHE A 349 12.24 -29.62 -20.22
N GLU A 350 10.99 -30.05 -20.11
CA GLU A 350 10.23 -30.05 -18.85
C GLU A 350 10.88 -30.93 -17.78
N GLU A 351 11.30 -32.16 -18.13
CA GLU A 351 12.04 -33.05 -17.23
C GLU A 351 13.41 -32.43 -16.86
N ALA A 352 14.08 -31.76 -17.80
CA ALA A 352 15.33 -31.07 -17.50
C ALA A 352 15.15 -29.94 -16.48
N VAL A 353 14.03 -29.19 -16.55
CA VAL A 353 13.68 -28.17 -15.56
C VAL A 353 13.33 -28.78 -14.21
N GLU A 354 12.60 -29.90 -14.17
CA GLU A 354 12.30 -30.62 -12.91
C GLU A 354 13.58 -31.10 -12.24
N MET A 355 14.49 -31.71 -13.01
CA MET A 355 15.82 -32.10 -12.55
C MET A 355 16.63 -30.90 -12.02
N ALA A 356 16.57 -29.75 -12.71
CA ALA A 356 17.21 -28.53 -12.25
C ALA A 356 16.62 -28.01 -10.92
N CYS A 357 15.29 -28.12 -10.74
CA CYS A 357 14.63 -27.79 -9.48
C CYS A 357 15.11 -28.68 -8.34
N ASP A 358 15.20 -29.99 -8.57
CA ASP A 358 15.70 -30.96 -7.58
C ASP A 358 17.14 -30.64 -7.16
N MET A 359 18.00 -30.30 -8.13
CA MET A 359 19.38 -29.95 -7.86
C MET A 359 19.53 -28.67 -7.02
N VAL A 360 18.72 -27.66 -7.33
CA VAL A 360 18.69 -26.42 -6.55
C VAL A 360 18.22 -26.70 -5.13
N ASN A 361 17.20 -27.55 -4.94
CA ASN A 361 16.73 -27.94 -3.60
C ASN A 361 17.77 -28.73 -2.81
N LEU A 362 18.66 -29.46 -3.47
CA LEU A 362 19.71 -30.26 -2.82
C LEU A 362 20.76 -29.41 -2.09
N GLY A 363 21.09 -28.22 -2.60
CA GLY A 363 22.16 -27.41 -1.99
C GLY A 363 22.43 -26.04 -2.60
N GLY A 364 21.54 -25.52 -3.45
CA GLY A 364 21.73 -24.26 -4.19
C GLY A 364 20.53 -23.32 -4.14
N ILE A 365 19.57 -23.58 -3.25
CA ILE A 365 18.28 -22.90 -3.26
C ILE A 365 18.43 -21.39 -3.13
N GLY A 366 17.78 -20.68 -4.06
CA GLY A 366 17.81 -19.23 -4.12
C GLY A 366 19.06 -18.62 -4.76
N HIS A 367 20.13 -19.38 -5.04
CA HIS A 367 21.38 -18.82 -5.56
C HIS A 367 21.29 -18.46 -7.05
N THR A 368 21.64 -19.38 -7.97
CA THR A 368 21.69 -19.10 -9.42
C THR A 368 21.32 -20.35 -10.20
N SER A 369 20.68 -20.20 -11.36
CA SER A 369 20.46 -21.24 -12.37
C SER A 369 20.75 -20.70 -13.77
N GLY A 370 21.02 -21.58 -14.73
CA GLY A 370 21.25 -21.20 -16.13
C GLY A 370 20.40 -21.99 -17.12
N LEU A 371 20.08 -21.37 -18.25
CA LEU A 371 19.40 -21.99 -19.39
C LEU A 371 20.08 -21.59 -20.69
N TYR A 372 20.47 -22.57 -21.49
CA TYR A 372 20.83 -22.38 -22.89
C TYR A 372 19.68 -22.87 -23.78
N THR A 373 19.18 -21.96 -24.60
CA THR A 373 18.03 -22.14 -25.52
C THR A 373 18.11 -21.09 -26.62
N ASP A 374 17.29 -21.19 -27.67
CA ASP A 374 17.06 -20.06 -28.57
C ASP A 374 16.27 -18.96 -27.83
N GLN A 375 17.00 -17.95 -27.33
CA GLN A 375 16.41 -16.93 -26.46
C GLN A 375 15.36 -16.06 -27.15
N ASP A 376 15.42 -15.96 -28.47
CA ASP A 376 14.59 -15.05 -29.25
C ASP A 376 13.32 -15.76 -29.75
N ARG A 377 13.36 -17.10 -29.88
CA ARG A 377 12.23 -17.91 -30.33
C ARG A 377 11.47 -18.61 -29.21
N ASN A 378 12.14 -18.95 -28.11
CA ASN A 378 11.54 -19.75 -27.02
C ASN A 378 11.23 -18.92 -25.78
N ALA A 379 10.55 -17.79 -25.96
CA ALA A 379 10.15 -16.91 -24.86
C ALA A 379 9.24 -17.61 -23.83
N ASP A 380 8.47 -18.61 -24.25
CA ASP A 380 7.67 -19.49 -23.41
C ASP A 380 8.53 -20.37 -22.50
N ARG A 381 9.60 -20.98 -23.02
CA ARG A 381 10.55 -21.78 -22.22
C ARG A 381 11.30 -20.93 -21.21
N ILE A 382 11.71 -19.70 -21.57
CA ILE A 382 12.32 -18.76 -20.62
C ILE A 382 11.36 -18.44 -19.48
N LYS A 383 10.09 -18.13 -19.80
CA LYS A 383 9.05 -17.87 -18.79
C LYS A 383 8.80 -19.09 -17.92
N TYR A 384 8.72 -20.29 -18.51
CA TYR A 384 8.52 -21.54 -17.79
C TYR A 384 9.69 -21.82 -16.82
N PHE A 385 10.93 -21.70 -17.31
CA PHE A 385 12.12 -21.86 -16.47
C PHE A 385 12.14 -20.84 -15.33
N GLY A 386 11.81 -19.57 -15.61
CA GLY A 386 11.77 -18.53 -14.60
C GLY A 386 10.67 -18.69 -13.55
N ASP A 387 9.52 -19.26 -13.91
CA ASP A 387 8.43 -19.58 -12.98
C ASP A 387 8.79 -20.77 -12.07
N LYS A 388 9.46 -21.79 -12.60
CA LYS A 388 9.79 -23.01 -11.85
C LYS A 388 11.03 -22.86 -10.96
N MET A 389 12.07 -22.18 -11.45
CA MET A 389 13.35 -22.11 -10.77
C MET A 389 13.30 -21.20 -9.54
N LYS A 390 13.51 -21.78 -8.35
CA LYS A 390 13.67 -21.04 -7.09
C LYS A 390 15.10 -20.51 -6.93
N THR A 391 15.52 -19.63 -7.84
CA THR A 391 16.84 -18.99 -7.82
C THR A 391 16.71 -17.50 -8.09
N ALA A 392 17.41 -16.66 -7.32
CA ALA A 392 17.36 -15.21 -7.48
C ALA A 392 17.98 -14.69 -8.79
N ARG A 393 18.84 -15.50 -9.42
CA ARG A 393 19.44 -15.19 -10.73
C ARG A 393 19.19 -16.35 -11.68
N ILE A 394 18.48 -16.08 -12.76
CA ILE A 394 18.22 -17.01 -13.85
C ILE A 394 18.96 -16.48 -15.07
N LEU A 395 19.95 -17.22 -15.54
CA LEU A 395 20.93 -16.78 -16.51
C LEU A 395 20.68 -17.45 -17.85
N ILE A 396 20.13 -16.68 -18.80
CA ILE A 396 19.83 -17.16 -20.15
C ILE A 396 21.06 -16.96 -21.03
N ASN A 397 21.53 -18.02 -21.70
CA ASN A 397 22.65 -18.02 -22.64
C ASN A 397 23.94 -17.35 -22.14
N THR A 398 24.17 -17.38 -20.83
CA THR A 398 25.31 -16.72 -20.19
C THR A 398 26.05 -17.67 -19.25
N PRO A 399 27.39 -17.62 -19.22
CA PRO A 399 28.20 -18.40 -18.27
C PRO A 399 27.87 -17.96 -16.84
N THR A 400 27.59 -18.90 -15.93
CA THR A 400 26.94 -18.54 -14.66
C THR A 400 27.86 -17.85 -13.66
N THR A 401 29.17 -18.12 -13.71
CA THR A 401 30.18 -17.41 -12.90
C THR A 401 30.21 -15.92 -13.23
N GLN A 402 30.38 -15.58 -14.52
CA GLN A 402 30.49 -14.19 -14.97
C GLN A 402 29.13 -13.50 -15.03
N GLY A 403 28.07 -14.22 -15.41
CA GLY A 403 26.71 -13.70 -15.44
C GLY A 403 26.15 -13.43 -14.04
N GLY A 404 26.42 -14.31 -13.08
CA GLY A 404 25.90 -14.21 -11.71
C GLY A 404 26.44 -13.00 -10.95
N ILE A 405 27.70 -12.64 -11.18
CA ILE A 405 28.31 -11.45 -10.57
C ILE A 405 27.83 -10.15 -11.23
N GLY A 406 27.21 -10.18 -12.42
CA GLY A 406 26.55 -9.04 -13.06
C GLY A 406 27.43 -8.20 -14.00
N ASP A 407 26.77 -7.33 -14.78
CA ASP A 407 27.32 -6.28 -15.67
C ASP A 407 28.22 -6.71 -16.86
N LEU A 408 28.75 -7.94 -16.85
CA LEU A 408 29.61 -8.45 -17.94
C LEU A 408 28.82 -8.90 -19.18
N TYR A 409 27.74 -9.65 -18.96
CA TYR A 409 26.89 -10.18 -20.02
C TYR A 409 25.50 -9.52 -20.05
N ASN A 410 25.08 -8.95 -18.92
CA ASN A 410 23.82 -8.23 -18.79
C ASN A 410 24.03 -7.00 -17.92
N PHE A 411 24.02 -5.83 -18.56
CA PHE A 411 24.35 -4.51 -17.97
C PHE A 411 23.32 -4.02 -16.93
N ALA A 412 22.11 -4.61 -16.92
CA ALA A 412 21.09 -4.29 -15.94
C ALA A 412 21.32 -5.00 -14.60
N MET A 413 22.02 -6.14 -14.60
CA MET A 413 22.36 -6.88 -13.38
C MET A 413 23.44 -6.14 -12.60
N ALA A 414 23.16 -5.85 -11.32
CA ALA A 414 24.09 -5.13 -10.47
C ALA A 414 25.40 -5.94 -10.27
N PRO A 415 26.58 -5.34 -10.53
CA PRO A 415 27.86 -6.00 -10.29
C PRO A 415 28.08 -6.17 -8.78
N SER A 416 28.38 -7.40 -8.36
CA SER A 416 28.53 -7.76 -6.95
C SER A 416 29.33 -9.06 -6.74
N LEU A 417 29.97 -9.16 -5.58
CA LEU A 417 30.61 -10.40 -5.09
C LEU A 417 29.94 -10.92 -3.81
N THR A 418 28.75 -10.42 -3.51
CA THR A 418 27.89 -10.90 -2.43
C THR A 418 26.49 -11.07 -3.00
N LEU A 419 26.18 -12.32 -3.36
CA LEU A 419 24.99 -12.69 -4.12
C LEU A 419 23.92 -13.21 -3.16
N GLY A 420 22.90 -12.39 -2.89
CA GLY A 420 21.83 -12.76 -1.95
C GLY A 420 20.96 -13.88 -2.51
N CYS A 421 20.71 -14.93 -1.71
CA CYS A 421 19.94 -16.11 -2.13
C CYS A 421 18.46 -16.04 -1.73
N GLY A 422 17.99 -14.89 -1.26
CA GLY A 422 16.63 -14.71 -0.79
C GLY A 422 16.29 -15.54 0.44
N SER A 423 15.02 -15.49 0.83
CA SER A 423 14.52 -16.20 2.01
C SER A 423 14.65 -17.72 1.86
N TRP A 424 14.65 -18.24 0.63
CA TRP A 424 14.89 -19.67 0.36
C TRP A 424 16.24 -20.15 0.88
N GLY A 425 17.31 -19.37 0.65
CA GLY A 425 18.66 -19.67 1.15
C GLY A 425 18.91 -19.20 2.58
N GLY A 426 17.88 -18.76 3.31
CA GLY A 426 18.02 -18.20 4.66
C GLY A 426 18.62 -16.80 4.68
N ASN A 427 18.44 -15.99 3.63
CA ASN A 427 18.90 -14.61 3.56
C ASN A 427 17.73 -13.61 3.48
N SER A 428 17.95 -12.40 3.96
CA SER A 428 17.00 -11.27 3.87
C SER A 428 17.00 -10.58 2.51
N ILE A 429 17.94 -10.91 1.61
CA ILE A 429 18.11 -10.27 0.31
C ILE A 429 18.17 -11.32 -0.81
N SER A 430 17.40 -11.09 -1.87
CA SER A 430 17.36 -11.90 -3.11
C SER A 430 17.98 -11.17 -4.31
N GLU A 431 18.88 -10.24 -4.06
CA GLU A 431 19.53 -9.41 -5.08
C GLU A 431 21.06 -9.51 -5.00
N ASN A 432 21.73 -9.00 -6.03
CA ASN A 432 23.16 -8.70 -5.95
C ASN A 432 23.36 -7.49 -5.03
N VAL A 433 24.12 -7.67 -3.95
CA VAL A 433 24.30 -6.62 -2.94
C VAL A 433 25.09 -5.45 -3.52
N GLY A 434 24.77 -4.24 -3.08
CA GLY A 434 25.33 -2.97 -3.55
C GLY A 434 24.99 -1.83 -2.58
N PRO A 435 25.42 -0.58 -2.88
CA PRO A 435 25.31 0.58 -1.99
C PRO A 435 23.92 0.83 -1.41
N LYS A 436 22.84 0.70 -2.20
CA LYS A 436 21.46 0.89 -1.74
C LYS A 436 21.05 0.05 -0.52
N HIS A 437 21.74 -1.06 -0.27
CA HIS A 437 21.47 -1.96 0.86
C HIS A 437 22.22 -1.55 2.13
N LEU A 438 23.15 -0.61 2.02
CA LEU A 438 24.00 -0.13 3.11
C LEU A 438 23.63 1.30 3.53
N ILE A 439 22.41 1.75 3.24
CA ILE A 439 21.90 3.06 3.66
C ILE A 439 20.56 2.91 4.38
N ASN A 440 20.35 3.78 5.36
CA ASN A 440 19.03 4.08 5.91
C ASN A 440 18.39 5.17 5.04
N LYS A 441 17.13 4.98 4.67
CA LYS A 441 16.33 6.03 4.01
C LYS A 441 15.38 6.63 5.05
N LYS A 442 15.47 7.94 5.25
CA LYS A 442 14.51 8.70 6.06
C LYS A 442 13.61 9.52 5.14
N THR A 443 12.32 9.56 5.45
CA THR A 443 11.33 10.33 4.68
C THR A 443 10.87 11.51 5.52
N VAL A 444 11.09 12.72 5.03
CA VAL A 444 10.40 13.92 5.53
C VAL A 444 9.06 14.00 4.80
N ALA A 445 7.96 14.00 5.54
CA ALA A 445 6.61 14.14 4.98
C ALA A 445 5.99 15.46 5.47
N LYS A 446 5.78 16.39 4.53
CA LYS A 446 5.10 17.67 4.78
C LYS A 446 3.59 17.40 4.94
N ARG A 447 2.89 18.23 5.72
CA ARG A 447 1.42 18.18 5.79
C ARG A 447 0.85 18.51 4.40
N ALA A 448 0.13 17.59 3.80
CA ALA A 448 -0.67 17.84 2.61
C ALA A 448 -2.15 17.87 3.01
N GLU A 449 -2.89 18.85 2.49
CA GLU A 449 -4.33 18.90 2.69
C GLU A 449 -5.02 17.90 1.76
N ASN A 450 -5.92 17.08 2.31
CA ASN A 450 -6.64 16.09 1.54
C ASN A 450 -7.48 16.80 0.46
N MET A 451 -7.43 16.28 -0.75
CA MET A 451 -8.10 16.87 -1.89
C MET A 451 -9.63 16.78 -1.72
N LEU A 452 -10.30 17.92 -1.80
CA LEU A 452 -11.76 18.02 -1.83
C LEU A 452 -12.28 18.16 -3.27
N TRP A 453 -13.59 18.28 -3.40
CA TRP A 453 -14.29 18.35 -4.67
C TRP A 453 -15.59 19.14 -4.53
N HIS A 454 -16.09 19.61 -5.66
CA HIS A 454 -17.44 20.15 -5.78
C HIS A 454 -18.12 19.47 -6.97
N LYS A 455 -18.69 18.30 -6.71
CA LYS A 455 -19.31 17.43 -7.72
C LYS A 455 -20.83 17.50 -7.57
N LEU A 456 -21.50 17.68 -8.70
CA LEU A 456 -22.94 17.87 -8.81
C LEU A 456 -23.46 17.14 -10.06
N PRO A 457 -24.79 16.98 -10.18
CA PRO A 457 -25.41 16.65 -11.47
C PRO A 457 -24.92 17.58 -12.57
N LYS A 458 -24.79 17.04 -13.79
CA LYS A 458 -24.32 17.84 -14.94
C LYS A 458 -25.27 18.99 -15.26
N SER A 459 -26.57 18.75 -15.08
CA SER A 459 -27.62 19.73 -15.30
C SER A 459 -28.53 19.84 -14.08
N ILE A 460 -28.74 21.07 -13.60
CA ILE A 460 -29.69 21.39 -12.54
C ILE A 460 -30.64 22.46 -13.08
N TYR A 461 -31.89 22.09 -13.33
CA TYR A 461 -32.93 22.98 -13.81
C TYR A 461 -33.85 23.37 -12.65
N PHE A 462 -34.15 24.66 -12.55
CA PHE A 462 -34.99 25.21 -11.48
C PHE A 462 -35.85 26.35 -12.02
N ARG A 463 -36.85 26.77 -11.24
CA ARG A 463 -37.98 27.68 -11.53
C ARG A 463 -39.27 26.93 -11.83
N ARG A 464 -40.38 27.64 -11.64
CA ARG A 464 -41.73 27.18 -11.97
C ARG A 464 -41.86 26.95 -13.48
N GLY A 465 -42.37 25.79 -13.87
CA GLY A 465 -42.56 25.41 -15.27
C GLY A 465 -41.28 24.96 -15.98
N SER A 466 -40.24 24.60 -15.23
CA SER A 466 -38.99 24.07 -15.78
C SER A 466 -39.12 22.62 -16.24
N LEU A 467 -40.08 21.85 -15.71
CA LEU A 467 -40.26 20.43 -16.03
C LEU A 467 -40.34 20.11 -17.54
N PRO A 468 -41.23 20.71 -18.35
CA PRO A 468 -41.32 20.42 -19.78
C PRO A 468 -40.06 20.84 -20.56
N ILE A 469 -39.41 21.93 -20.14
CA ILE A 469 -38.21 22.44 -20.80
C ILE A 469 -37.03 21.51 -20.52
N ALA A 470 -36.83 21.12 -19.27
CA ALA A 470 -35.74 20.23 -18.86
C ALA A 470 -35.88 18.83 -19.47
N LEU A 471 -37.09 18.27 -19.52
CA LEU A 471 -37.30 16.95 -20.13
C LEU A 471 -37.02 16.95 -21.64
N SER A 472 -37.07 18.09 -22.33
CA SER A 472 -36.75 18.17 -23.76
C SER A 472 -35.28 17.83 -24.06
N ASP A 473 -34.37 17.96 -23.09
CA ASP A 473 -32.97 17.52 -23.22
C ASP A 473 -32.82 16.00 -23.36
N LEU A 474 -33.87 15.23 -23.04
CA LEU A 474 -33.91 13.78 -23.26
C LEU A 474 -34.30 13.41 -24.68
N GLU A 475 -34.41 14.38 -25.60
CA GLU A 475 -34.71 14.11 -27.01
C GLU A 475 -33.71 13.08 -27.60
N GLY A 476 -34.26 12.07 -28.28
CA GLY A 476 -33.47 10.98 -28.86
C GLY A 476 -33.45 9.70 -28.01
N LYS A 477 -33.69 9.79 -26.69
CA LYS A 477 -33.93 8.64 -25.81
C LYS A 477 -35.22 7.92 -26.19
N LYS A 478 -35.37 6.66 -25.76
CA LYS A 478 -36.44 5.75 -26.24
C LYS A 478 -37.33 5.19 -25.15
N ARG A 479 -36.81 4.94 -23.94
CA ARG A 479 -37.49 4.14 -22.92
C ARG A 479 -37.24 4.72 -21.54
N ALA A 480 -38.26 5.34 -20.96
CA ALA A 480 -38.19 5.93 -19.63
C ALA A 480 -38.91 5.06 -18.59
N MET A 481 -38.22 4.76 -17.49
CA MET A 481 -38.85 4.17 -16.30
C MET A 481 -39.01 5.26 -15.24
N ILE A 482 -40.24 5.57 -14.85
CA ILE A 482 -40.52 6.50 -13.75
C ILE A 482 -40.60 5.71 -12.44
N VAL A 483 -39.85 6.14 -11.42
CA VAL A 483 -39.89 5.59 -10.07
C VAL A 483 -40.52 6.64 -9.15
N THR A 484 -41.61 6.30 -8.49
CA THR A 484 -42.38 7.21 -7.62
C THR A 484 -43.11 6.45 -6.51
N ASP A 485 -43.89 7.15 -5.69
CA ASP A 485 -44.76 6.55 -4.68
C ASP A 485 -46.24 6.49 -5.14
N ARG A 486 -47.06 5.75 -4.39
CA ARG A 486 -48.50 5.61 -4.68
C ARG A 486 -49.25 6.94 -4.60
N PHE A 487 -48.83 7.87 -3.74
CA PHE A 487 -49.54 9.13 -3.55
C PHE A 487 -49.37 10.02 -4.77
N LEU A 488 -48.15 10.19 -5.28
CA LEU A 488 -47.85 10.98 -6.46
C LEU A 488 -48.45 10.36 -7.73
N PHE A 489 -48.44 9.03 -7.83
CA PHE A 489 -49.10 8.31 -8.92
C PHE A 489 -50.62 8.54 -8.90
N ASN A 490 -51.29 8.26 -7.78
CA ASN A 490 -52.76 8.34 -7.68
C ASN A 490 -53.30 9.77 -7.80
N ASN A 491 -52.51 10.80 -7.48
CA ASN A 491 -52.89 12.21 -7.58
C ASN A 491 -52.46 12.87 -8.89
N GLY A 492 -52.00 12.10 -9.88
CA GLY A 492 -51.74 12.58 -11.24
C GLY A 492 -50.44 13.37 -11.44
N TYR A 493 -49.52 13.38 -10.46
CA TYR A 493 -48.21 14.02 -10.62
C TYR A 493 -47.35 13.27 -11.65
N ALA A 494 -47.45 11.95 -11.68
CA ALA A 494 -46.76 11.12 -12.67
C ALA A 494 -47.34 11.30 -14.10
N ASP A 495 -48.64 11.58 -14.22
CA ASP A 495 -49.33 11.69 -15.52
C ASP A 495 -48.75 12.82 -16.38
N GLU A 496 -48.40 13.95 -15.76
CA GLU A 496 -47.77 15.06 -16.47
C GLU A 496 -46.40 14.65 -17.03
N VAL A 497 -45.57 13.97 -16.24
CA VAL A 497 -44.26 13.47 -16.67
C VAL A 497 -44.41 12.43 -17.77
N VAL A 498 -45.34 11.47 -17.62
CA VAL A 498 -45.66 10.47 -18.65
C VAL A 498 -46.08 11.14 -19.96
N ARG A 499 -46.96 12.14 -19.90
CA ARG A 499 -47.44 12.89 -21.07
C ARG A 499 -46.29 13.58 -21.79
N LEU A 500 -45.39 14.23 -21.06
CA LEU A 500 -44.24 14.94 -21.62
C LEU A 500 -43.25 13.97 -22.29
N LEU A 501 -42.90 12.87 -21.61
CA LEU A 501 -41.99 11.84 -22.15
C LEU A 501 -42.58 11.13 -23.38
N LYS A 502 -43.88 10.82 -23.37
CA LYS A 502 -44.58 10.30 -24.57
C LYS A 502 -44.61 11.31 -25.71
N GLY A 503 -44.70 12.61 -25.41
CA GLY A 503 -44.55 13.69 -26.39
C GLY A 503 -43.18 13.68 -27.09
N LEU A 504 -42.14 13.23 -26.40
CA LEU A 504 -40.79 13.00 -26.94
C LEU A 504 -40.63 11.63 -27.63
N LYS A 505 -41.74 10.90 -27.85
CA LYS A 505 -41.80 9.58 -28.49
C LYS A 505 -41.10 8.46 -27.69
N MET A 506 -41.09 8.56 -26.37
CA MET A 506 -40.57 7.51 -25.48
C MET A 506 -41.67 6.52 -25.08
N GLU A 507 -41.30 5.25 -24.94
CA GLU A 507 -42.09 4.29 -24.16
C GLU A 507 -41.87 4.58 -22.67
N VAL A 508 -42.94 4.52 -21.87
CA VAL A 508 -42.90 4.91 -20.46
C VAL A 508 -43.58 3.85 -19.60
N GLU A 509 -42.85 3.34 -18.60
CA GLU A 509 -43.38 2.48 -17.53
C GLU A 509 -43.21 3.17 -16.17
N VAL A 510 -44.16 2.95 -15.25
CA VAL A 510 -44.17 3.61 -13.94
C VAL A 510 -44.12 2.56 -12.83
N PHE A 511 -43.08 2.62 -12.01
CA PHE A 511 -42.96 1.88 -10.76
C PHE A 511 -43.35 2.78 -9.58
N TYR A 512 -44.49 2.49 -8.96
CA TYR A 512 -45.10 3.33 -7.92
C TYR A 512 -45.22 2.63 -6.55
N GLU A 513 -44.54 1.50 -6.36
CA GLU A 513 -44.57 0.72 -5.11
C GLU A 513 -43.57 1.22 -4.06
N VAL A 514 -42.95 2.38 -4.26
CA VAL A 514 -42.02 2.95 -3.27
C VAL A 514 -42.79 3.53 -2.09
N GLU A 515 -42.42 3.10 -0.90
CA GLU A 515 -42.95 3.60 0.38
C GLU A 515 -41.89 4.46 1.09
N ALA A 516 -42.30 5.16 2.16
CA ALA A 516 -41.34 5.85 3.02
C ALA A 516 -40.37 4.84 3.64
N ASP A 517 -39.09 5.22 3.79
CA ASP A 517 -38.01 4.30 4.19
C ASP A 517 -37.96 3.03 3.31
N PRO A 518 -37.58 3.17 2.02
CA PRO A 518 -37.73 2.11 1.03
C PRO A 518 -36.94 0.86 1.43
N THR A 519 -37.47 -0.32 1.08
CA THR A 519 -36.84 -1.59 1.41
C THR A 519 -36.07 -2.19 0.24
N LEU A 520 -35.11 -3.06 0.54
CA LEU A 520 -34.30 -3.75 -0.47
C LEU A 520 -35.18 -4.64 -1.36
N THR A 521 -36.24 -5.24 -0.80
CA THR A 521 -37.25 -5.99 -1.57
C THR A 521 -37.92 -5.11 -2.64
N VAL A 522 -38.34 -3.89 -2.29
CA VAL A 522 -38.97 -2.96 -3.26
C VAL A 522 -37.96 -2.55 -4.34
N VAL A 523 -36.70 -2.29 -3.96
CA VAL A 523 -35.63 -1.98 -4.90
C VAL A 523 -35.36 -3.13 -5.87
N ARG A 524 -35.33 -4.38 -5.40
CA ARG A 524 -35.15 -5.56 -6.27
C ARG A 524 -36.29 -5.70 -7.27
N LYS A 525 -37.55 -5.52 -6.84
CA LYS A 525 -38.71 -5.51 -7.75
C LYS A 525 -38.61 -4.43 -8.82
N GLY A 526 -38.21 -3.22 -8.43
CA GLY A 526 -37.99 -2.12 -9.39
C GLY A 526 -36.85 -2.43 -10.37
N ALA A 527 -35.76 -3.05 -9.90
CA ALA A 527 -34.65 -3.49 -10.74
C ALA A 527 -35.06 -4.63 -11.69
N GLU A 528 -35.90 -5.56 -11.28
CA GLU A 528 -36.48 -6.60 -12.15
C GLU A 528 -37.35 -6.00 -13.26
N MET A 529 -38.16 -4.98 -12.92
CA MET A 529 -38.90 -4.21 -13.90
C MET A 529 -37.97 -3.48 -14.86
N ALA A 530 -36.90 -2.84 -14.36
CA ALA A 530 -35.89 -2.19 -15.19
C ALA A 530 -35.18 -3.18 -16.12
N ASN A 531 -34.81 -4.36 -15.64
CA ASN A 531 -34.17 -5.40 -16.46
C ASN A 531 -35.09 -5.93 -17.57
N SER A 532 -36.39 -6.03 -17.29
CA SER A 532 -37.40 -6.46 -18.25
C SER A 532 -37.70 -5.37 -19.28
N PHE A 533 -37.91 -4.13 -18.80
CA PHE A 533 -38.28 -2.99 -19.62
C PHE A 533 -37.09 -2.38 -20.37
N LYS A 534 -35.85 -2.55 -19.88
CA LYS A 534 -34.61 -2.00 -20.45
C LYS A 534 -34.68 -0.49 -20.73
N PRO A 535 -34.90 0.35 -19.71
CA PRO A 535 -34.92 1.80 -19.89
C PRO A 535 -33.53 2.31 -20.32
N ASP A 536 -33.52 3.39 -21.11
CA ASP A 536 -32.34 4.23 -21.34
C ASP A 536 -32.36 5.53 -20.51
N VAL A 537 -33.47 5.77 -19.79
CA VAL A 537 -33.61 6.81 -18.76
C VAL A 537 -34.42 6.28 -17.57
N ILE A 538 -33.93 6.50 -16.36
CA ILE A 538 -34.67 6.31 -15.11
C ILE A 538 -35.01 7.69 -14.57
N VAL A 539 -36.30 7.95 -14.32
CA VAL A 539 -36.81 9.21 -13.78
C VAL A 539 -37.32 8.98 -12.37
N ALA A 540 -36.65 9.53 -11.36
CA ALA A 540 -37.14 9.49 -9.98
C ALA A 540 -38.03 10.72 -9.71
N LEU A 541 -39.32 10.50 -9.48
CA LEU A 541 -40.29 11.55 -9.15
C LEU A 541 -40.70 11.43 -7.68
N GLY A 542 -40.40 12.45 -6.88
CA GLY A 542 -40.75 12.49 -5.46
C GLY A 542 -39.67 13.17 -4.63
N GLY A 543 -39.38 12.67 -3.43
CA GLY A 543 -38.21 13.13 -2.66
C GLY A 543 -37.84 12.15 -1.56
N GLY A 544 -36.54 12.01 -1.29
CA GLY A 544 -36.00 11.01 -0.37
C GLY A 544 -36.25 9.61 -0.94
N SER A 545 -37.29 8.93 -0.45
CA SER A 545 -37.55 7.52 -0.70
C SER A 545 -37.61 7.13 -2.19
N PRO A 546 -38.36 7.81 -3.09
CA PRO A 546 -38.34 7.46 -4.51
C PRO A 546 -36.97 7.68 -5.19
N MET A 547 -36.22 8.70 -4.79
CA MET A 547 -34.90 8.99 -5.38
C MET A 547 -33.83 8.01 -4.91
N ASP A 548 -33.82 7.71 -3.61
CA ASP A 548 -32.89 6.76 -3.02
C ASP A 548 -33.14 5.35 -3.56
N ALA A 549 -34.42 4.93 -3.64
CA ALA A 549 -34.78 3.66 -4.26
C ALA A 549 -34.38 3.62 -5.75
N ALA A 550 -34.63 4.69 -6.52
CA ALA A 550 -34.26 4.76 -7.93
C ALA A 550 -32.75 4.68 -8.16
N LYS A 551 -31.94 5.36 -7.33
CA LYS A 551 -30.47 5.28 -7.40
C LYS A 551 -29.97 3.85 -7.23
N ILE A 552 -30.57 3.09 -6.31
CA ILE A 552 -30.16 1.71 -6.07
C ILE A 552 -30.71 0.76 -7.14
N MET A 553 -31.95 0.96 -7.59
CA MET A 553 -32.51 0.26 -8.76
C MET A 553 -31.62 0.46 -9.98
N TRP A 554 -31.09 1.67 -10.17
CA TRP A 554 -30.16 2.00 -11.23
C TRP A 554 -28.86 1.21 -11.12
N VAL A 555 -28.26 1.10 -9.92
CA VAL A 555 -27.09 0.23 -9.68
C VAL A 555 -27.39 -1.22 -10.03
N MET A 556 -28.50 -1.77 -9.52
CA MET A 556 -28.87 -3.17 -9.77
C MET A 556 -29.22 -3.42 -11.24
N TYR A 557 -29.72 -2.41 -11.96
CA TYR A 557 -29.98 -2.50 -13.39
C TYR A 557 -28.69 -2.46 -14.21
N GLU A 558 -27.77 -1.54 -13.89
CA GLU A 558 -26.50 -1.42 -14.61
C GLU A 558 -25.57 -2.61 -14.32
N HIS A 559 -25.46 -2.99 -13.05
CA HIS A 559 -24.52 -3.97 -12.52
C HIS A 559 -25.21 -4.97 -11.56
N PRO A 560 -26.05 -5.88 -12.09
CA PRO A 560 -26.88 -6.80 -11.28
C PRO A 560 -26.08 -7.78 -10.42
N ASP A 561 -24.83 -8.07 -10.80
CA ASP A 561 -23.95 -9.01 -10.08
C ASP A 561 -23.27 -8.37 -8.86
N THR A 562 -23.55 -7.10 -8.58
CA THR A 562 -22.93 -6.38 -7.47
C THR A 562 -23.50 -6.86 -6.13
N ALA A 563 -22.63 -7.29 -5.23
CA ALA A 563 -23.02 -7.58 -3.85
C ALA A 563 -23.41 -6.27 -3.14
N PHE A 564 -24.69 -6.15 -2.81
CA PHE A 564 -25.24 -4.92 -2.26
C PHE A 564 -24.61 -4.54 -0.89
N GLU A 565 -24.28 -5.53 -0.07
CA GLU A 565 -23.63 -5.33 1.23
C GLU A 565 -22.27 -4.64 1.10
N ASP A 566 -21.49 -4.95 0.05
CA ASP A 566 -20.19 -4.34 -0.20
C ASP A 566 -20.31 -2.85 -0.57
N LEU A 567 -21.40 -2.47 -1.28
CA LEU A 567 -21.68 -1.08 -1.66
C LEU A 567 -22.05 -0.20 -0.46
N ALA A 568 -22.67 -0.80 0.55
CA ALA A 568 -23.14 -0.13 1.76
C ALA A 568 -22.10 -0.17 2.91
N MET A 569 -20.90 -0.67 2.63
CA MET A 569 -19.80 -0.66 3.59
C MET A 569 -19.40 0.78 3.94
N ARG A 570 -19.29 1.04 5.24
CA ARG A 570 -18.82 2.32 5.78
C ARG A 570 -17.37 2.55 5.36
N PHE A 571 -16.99 3.81 5.22
CA PHE A 571 -15.66 4.21 4.81
C PHE A 571 -15.16 5.42 5.59
N MET A 572 -13.84 5.51 5.73
CA MET A 572 -13.19 6.68 6.32
C MET A 572 -12.99 7.82 5.31
N ASP A 573 -12.80 7.47 4.03
CA ASP A 573 -12.62 8.41 2.92
C ASP A 573 -13.29 7.83 1.67
N ILE A 574 -14.20 8.60 1.04
CA ILE A 574 -15.01 8.16 -0.11
C ILE A 574 -14.17 7.79 -1.34
N ARG A 575 -12.91 8.24 -1.44
CA ARG A 575 -12.00 7.90 -2.55
C ARG A 575 -11.07 6.72 -2.24
N LYS A 576 -10.97 6.31 -0.97
CA LYS A 576 -10.09 5.20 -0.52
C LYS A 576 -10.91 4.00 -0.04
N ARG A 577 -12.11 3.83 -0.60
CA ARG A 577 -13.04 2.76 -0.26
C ARG A 577 -12.45 1.40 -0.61
N ILE A 578 -12.80 0.41 0.19
CA ILE A 578 -12.45 -1.00 -0.07
C ILE A 578 -13.18 -1.48 -1.33
N TYR A 579 -14.48 -1.17 -1.43
CA TYR A 579 -15.28 -1.43 -2.61
C TYR A 579 -15.47 -0.15 -3.44
N LYS A 580 -14.96 -0.15 -4.68
CA LYS A 580 -15.12 0.95 -5.62
C LYS A 580 -16.41 0.76 -6.41
N PHE A 581 -17.27 1.78 -6.44
CA PHE A 581 -18.48 1.72 -7.27
C PHE A 581 -18.12 1.51 -8.75
N PRO A 582 -18.89 0.67 -9.46
CA PRO A 582 -18.73 0.55 -10.89
C PRO A 582 -19.15 1.87 -11.56
N LYS A 583 -18.66 2.09 -12.78
CA LYS A 583 -19.04 3.27 -13.57
C LYS A 583 -20.53 3.20 -13.90
N MET A 584 -21.27 4.26 -13.55
CA MET A 584 -22.70 4.37 -13.79
C MET A 584 -23.01 5.21 -15.04
N GLY A 585 -24.25 5.12 -15.55
CA GLY A 585 -24.71 5.90 -16.70
C GLY A 585 -24.37 5.29 -18.06
N VAL A 586 -24.17 3.97 -18.13
CA VAL A 586 -23.90 3.26 -19.38
C VAL A 586 -25.19 2.73 -19.99
N LYS A 587 -26.07 2.13 -19.17
CA LYS A 587 -27.36 1.59 -19.64
C LYS A 587 -28.45 2.64 -19.62
N ALA A 588 -28.53 3.43 -18.55
CA ALA A 588 -29.54 4.47 -18.39
C ALA A 588 -28.97 5.73 -17.74
N GLU A 589 -29.53 6.88 -18.08
CA GLU A 589 -29.31 8.11 -17.31
C GLU A 589 -30.31 8.21 -16.16
N LEU A 590 -29.87 8.69 -15.01
CA LEU A 590 -30.74 8.99 -13.87
C LEU A 590 -31.12 10.47 -13.86
N VAL A 591 -32.42 10.72 -13.88
CA VAL A 591 -33.02 12.06 -13.79
C VAL A 591 -33.86 12.13 -12.51
N CYS A 592 -33.59 13.11 -11.64
CA CYS A 592 -34.37 13.32 -10.43
C CYS A 592 -35.26 14.56 -10.56
N ILE A 593 -36.57 14.38 -10.35
CA ILE A 593 -37.57 15.44 -10.29
C ILE A 593 -38.08 15.53 -8.85
N THR A 594 -37.74 16.61 -8.16
CA THR A 594 -38.08 16.74 -6.74
C THR A 594 -39.46 17.36 -6.50
N THR A 595 -40.23 16.74 -5.60
CA THR A 595 -41.52 17.24 -5.10
C THR A 595 -41.51 17.48 -3.59
N THR A 596 -40.34 17.39 -2.95
CA THR A 596 -40.18 17.56 -1.50
C THR A 596 -39.04 18.54 -1.20
N SER A 597 -39.34 19.60 -0.45
CA SER A 597 -38.39 20.67 -0.14
C SER A 597 -37.60 20.38 1.14
N GLY A 598 -36.78 19.32 1.15
CA GLY A 598 -35.93 19.01 2.31
C GLY A 598 -34.78 18.05 2.05
N THR A 599 -35.06 16.97 1.31
CA THR A 599 -34.14 15.85 1.07
C THR A 599 -32.81 16.20 0.40
N GLY A 600 -32.81 17.05 -0.64
CA GLY A 600 -31.63 17.30 -1.46
C GLY A 600 -31.10 16.08 -2.25
N SER A 601 -31.74 14.91 -2.18
CA SER A 601 -31.32 13.68 -2.88
C SER A 601 -31.20 13.86 -4.40
N GLU A 602 -31.86 14.87 -4.99
CA GLU A 602 -31.75 15.18 -6.41
C GLU A 602 -30.35 15.65 -6.84
N VAL A 603 -29.51 16.13 -5.92
CA VAL A 603 -28.15 16.63 -6.22
C VAL A 603 -27.03 15.88 -5.50
N THR A 604 -27.35 14.94 -4.62
CA THR A 604 -26.36 14.31 -3.74
C THR A 604 -26.00 12.88 -4.14
N PRO A 605 -24.82 12.38 -3.73
CA PRO A 605 -24.40 10.99 -3.94
C PRO A 605 -25.03 9.98 -2.96
N PHE A 606 -25.93 10.42 -2.07
CA PHE A 606 -26.46 9.58 -1.00
C PHE A 606 -27.73 8.85 -1.43
N ALA A 607 -27.88 7.61 -0.95
CA ALA A 607 -29.11 6.83 -1.03
C ALA A 607 -29.22 5.92 0.18
N VAL A 608 -30.38 5.86 0.82
CA VAL A 608 -30.62 4.96 1.96
C VAL A 608 -31.73 3.97 1.62
N VAL A 609 -31.49 2.69 1.93
CA VAL A 609 -32.50 1.63 1.85
C VAL A 609 -32.40 0.76 3.10
N THR A 610 -33.51 0.21 3.53
CA THR A 610 -33.56 -0.75 4.64
C THR A 610 -33.60 -2.17 4.09
N ASP A 611 -32.77 -3.06 4.60
CA ASP A 611 -32.99 -4.49 4.37
C ASP A 611 -34.07 -4.99 5.32
N ASP A 612 -35.22 -5.33 4.75
CA ASP A 612 -36.40 -5.79 5.44
C ASP A 612 -36.24 -7.19 6.05
N ALA A 613 -35.20 -7.96 5.69
CA ALA A 613 -34.88 -9.23 6.34
C ALA A 613 -34.08 -9.06 7.64
N THR A 614 -33.15 -8.11 7.66
CA THR A 614 -32.22 -7.89 8.79
C THR A 614 -32.57 -6.67 9.65
N GLY A 615 -33.40 -5.77 9.14
CA GLY A 615 -33.70 -4.46 9.73
C GLY A 615 -32.59 -3.42 9.55
N VAL A 616 -31.49 -3.76 8.88
CA VAL A 616 -30.33 -2.88 8.75
C VAL A 616 -30.59 -1.81 7.68
N LYS A 617 -30.40 -0.54 8.02
CA LYS A 617 -30.32 0.54 7.03
C LYS A 617 -28.94 0.57 6.38
N TYR A 618 -28.91 0.54 5.06
CA TYR A 618 -27.73 0.58 4.22
C TYR A 618 -27.60 1.98 3.57
N PRO A 619 -26.82 2.89 4.18
CA PRO A 619 -26.50 4.17 3.55
C PRO A 619 -25.41 3.96 2.49
N LEU A 620 -25.76 4.21 1.23
CA LEU A 620 -24.82 4.25 0.12
C LEU A 620 -24.42 5.70 -0.13
N ALA A 621 -23.13 5.91 -0.36
CA ALA A 621 -22.58 7.22 -0.67
C ALA A 621 -21.47 7.07 -1.72
N ASP A 622 -21.76 7.41 -2.96
CA ASP A 622 -20.77 7.49 -4.04
C ASP A 622 -21.20 8.49 -5.12
N TYR A 623 -20.26 9.23 -5.69
CA TYR A 623 -20.56 10.19 -6.77
C TYR A 623 -20.99 9.51 -8.08
N GLU A 624 -20.77 8.20 -8.22
CA GLU A 624 -21.41 7.41 -9.28
C GLU A 624 -22.94 7.33 -9.11
N LEU A 625 -23.49 7.59 -7.92
CA LEU A 625 -24.94 7.66 -7.66
C LEU A 625 -25.52 9.07 -7.84
N THR A 626 -24.69 10.07 -8.13
CA THR A 626 -25.19 11.43 -8.38
C THR A 626 -26.04 11.42 -9.66
N PRO A 627 -27.27 11.96 -9.61
CA PRO A 627 -28.13 12.01 -10.80
C PRO A 627 -27.44 12.72 -11.96
N ASN A 628 -27.72 12.30 -13.19
CA ASN A 628 -27.20 12.98 -14.37
C ASN A 628 -27.85 14.35 -14.55
N MET A 629 -29.14 14.44 -14.21
CA MET A 629 -29.93 15.67 -14.28
C MET A 629 -30.85 15.79 -13.06
N ALA A 630 -30.93 17.00 -12.50
CA ALA A 630 -31.86 17.37 -11.43
C ALA A 630 -32.85 18.42 -11.93
N ILE A 631 -34.14 18.25 -11.63
CA ILE A 631 -35.23 19.16 -11.97
C ILE A 631 -35.96 19.56 -10.70
N VAL A 632 -35.97 20.86 -10.42
CA VAL A 632 -36.48 21.50 -9.21
C VAL A 632 -37.59 22.48 -9.59
N ASP A 633 -38.73 21.91 -10.03
CA ASP A 633 -39.90 22.69 -10.45
C ASP A 633 -40.81 22.98 -9.25
N ALA A 634 -40.83 24.24 -8.82
CA ALA A 634 -41.62 24.65 -7.67
C ALA A 634 -43.14 24.51 -7.87
N ASN A 635 -43.65 24.30 -9.08
CA ASN A 635 -45.07 23.99 -9.27
C ASN A 635 -45.47 22.68 -8.57
N LEU A 636 -44.54 21.73 -8.43
CA LEU A 636 -44.79 20.41 -7.84
C LEU A 636 -44.94 20.46 -6.31
N VAL A 637 -44.57 21.56 -5.65
CA VAL A 637 -44.61 21.70 -4.18
C VAL A 637 -45.71 22.62 -3.67
N MET A 638 -46.53 23.19 -4.55
CA MET A 638 -47.57 24.15 -4.17
C MET A 638 -48.66 23.50 -3.31
N GLY A 639 -49.03 22.25 -3.61
CA GLY A 639 -50.05 21.48 -2.87
C GLY A 639 -49.54 20.73 -1.64
N MET A 640 -48.27 20.89 -1.27
CA MET A 640 -47.65 20.10 -0.20
C MET A 640 -48.22 20.45 1.19
N PRO A 641 -48.54 19.46 2.03
CA PRO A 641 -49.13 19.68 3.35
C PRO A 641 -48.18 20.42 4.29
N LYS A 642 -48.75 21.06 5.31
CA LYS A 642 -48.01 21.84 6.31
C LYS A 642 -46.91 21.03 7.00
N SER A 643 -47.19 19.79 7.39
CA SER A 643 -46.22 18.90 8.05
C SER A 643 -44.99 18.64 7.17
N LEU A 644 -45.18 18.31 5.90
CA LEU A 644 -44.07 18.05 4.97
C LEU A 644 -43.28 19.32 4.66
N CYS A 645 -43.94 20.48 4.59
CA CYS A 645 -43.26 21.78 4.49
C CYS A 645 -42.38 22.08 5.71
N ALA A 646 -42.90 21.81 6.92
CA ALA A 646 -42.17 22.06 8.16
C ALA A 646 -40.97 21.12 8.31
N PHE A 647 -41.18 19.81 8.16
CA PHE A 647 -40.12 18.82 8.34
C PHE A 647 -39.06 18.96 7.26
N GLY A 648 -39.44 19.10 5.98
CA GLY A 648 -38.48 19.32 4.90
C GLY A 648 -37.70 20.63 5.06
N GLY A 649 -38.37 21.72 5.44
CA GLY A 649 -37.70 23.01 5.64
C GLY A 649 -36.66 23.00 6.76
N ILE A 650 -36.96 22.36 7.91
CA ILE A 650 -36.00 22.23 9.01
C ILE A 650 -34.89 21.22 8.70
N ASP A 651 -35.21 20.18 7.94
CA ASP A 651 -34.20 19.26 7.42
C ASP A 651 -33.16 20.01 6.59
N ALA A 652 -33.61 20.84 5.65
CA ALA A 652 -32.73 21.72 4.86
C ALA A 652 -31.93 22.73 5.71
N VAL A 653 -32.50 23.23 6.81
CA VAL A 653 -31.75 24.06 7.78
C VAL A 653 -30.62 23.23 8.40
N THR A 654 -30.91 22.01 8.83
CA THR A 654 -29.93 21.10 9.44
C THR A 654 -28.85 20.70 8.45
N HIS A 655 -29.22 20.37 7.21
CA HIS A 655 -28.30 20.09 6.11
C HIS A 655 -27.27 21.20 5.94
N ALA A 656 -27.73 22.44 5.80
CA ALA A 656 -26.84 23.58 5.62
C ALA A 656 -26.01 23.89 6.87
N MET A 657 -26.60 23.75 8.06
CA MET A 657 -25.93 24.00 9.34
C MET A 657 -24.76 23.03 9.55
N GLU A 658 -24.99 21.73 9.33
CA GLU A 658 -23.96 20.70 9.47
C GLU A 658 -22.93 20.76 8.35
N ALA A 659 -23.35 21.01 7.10
CA ALA A 659 -22.42 21.18 5.99
C ALA A 659 -21.47 22.37 6.22
N TYR A 660 -21.98 23.50 6.72
CA TYR A 660 -21.14 24.67 7.00
C TYR A 660 -20.17 24.40 8.15
N VAL A 661 -20.50 23.57 9.14
CA VAL A 661 -19.63 23.32 10.30
C VAL A 661 -18.75 22.06 10.16
N SER A 662 -18.99 21.26 9.12
CA SER A 662 -18.30 20.01 8.82
C SER A 662 -16.79 20.18 8.70
N VAL A 663 -16.03 19.11 8.99
CA VAL A 663 -14.59 19.10 8.70
C VAL A 663 -14.26 19.06 7.21
N LEU A 664 -15.22 18.71 6.35
CA LEU A 664 -15.10 18.72 4.89
C LEU A 664 -15.63 20.03 4.27
N ALA A 665 -16.07 20.98 5.10
CA ALA A 665 -16.48 22.31 4.65
C ALA A 665 -15.37 22.98 3.83
N ASN A 666 -15.78 23.75 2.82
CA ASN A 666 -14.89 24.47 1.92
C ASN A 666 -15.60 25.68 1.32
N GLU A 667 -14.84 26.56 0.70
CA GLU A 667 -15.31 27.84 0.18
C GLU A 667 -16.40 27.68 -0.90
N TYR A 668 -16.46 26.54 -1.59
CA TYR A 668 -17.50 26.24 -2.57
C TYR A 668 -18.82 25.81 -1.93
N SER A 669 -18.78 25.00 -0.87
CA SER A 669 -19.99 24.56 -0.15
C SER A 669 -20.53 25.64 0.80
N ASP A 670 -19.64 26.45 1.39
CA ASP A 670 -19.97 27.37 2.48
C ASP A 670 -20.95 28.47 2.06
N GLY A 671 -20.71 29.11 0.91
CA GLY A 671 -21.61 30.15 0.39
C GLY A 671 -23.00 29.61 0.07
N GLN A 672 -23.09 28.36 -0.41
CA GLN A 672 -24.36 27.69 -0.70
C GLN A 672 -25.13 27.40 0.60
N ALA A 673 -24.45 26.84 1.60
CA ALA A 673 -25.05 26.58 2.92
C ALA A 673 -25.62 27.87 3.54
N LEU A 674 -24.86 28.97 3.56
CA LEU A 674 -25.32 30.24 4.09
C LEU A 674 -26.51 30.82 3.31
N GLN A 675 -26.48 30.75 1.98
CA GLN A 675 -27.57 31.22 1.14
C GLN A 675 -28.85 30.41 1.33
N ALA A 676 -28.74 29.08 1.51
CA ALA A 676 -29.87 28.23 1.86
C ALA A 676 -30.48 28.65 3.21
N LEU A 677 -29.65 28.80 4.25
CA LEU A 677 -30.11 29.21 5.59
C LEU A 677 -30.81 30.56 5.57
N LYS A 678 -30.29 31.52 4.80
CA LYS A 678 -30.90 32.85 4.65
C LYS A 678 -32.29 32.77 4.01
N LEU A 679 -32.42 32.03 2.90
CA LEU A 679 -33.71 31.83 2.24
C LEU A 679 -34.71 31.09 3.15
N LEU A 680 -34.25 30.08 3.90
CA LEU A 680 -35.11 29.35 4.83
C LEU A 680 -35.59 30.24 5.97
N LYS A 681 -34.71 31.09 6.53
CA LYS A 681 -35.09 32.08 7.53
C LYS A 681 -36.18 33.04 7.02
N ASP A 682 -36.01 33.56 5.82
CA ASP A 682 -36.88 34.62 5.30
C ASP A 682 -38.22 34.09 4.74
N TYR A 683 -38.24 32.86 4.20
CA TYR A 683 -39.40 32.35 3.45
C TYR A 683 -40.07 31.09 4.03
N LEU A 684 -39.40 30.29 4.87
CA LEU A 684 -40.00 29.07 5.41
C LEU A 684 -41.27 29.32 6.25
N PRO A 685 -41.32 30.33 7.15
CA PRO A 685 -42.53 30.61 7.92
C PRO A 685 -43.75 30.91 7.03
N SER A 686 -43.58 31.73 5.99
CA SER A 686 -44.68 32.05 5.06
C SER A 686 -45.08 30.85 4.22
N SER A 687 -44.11 30.05 3.73
CA SER A 687 -44.38 28.82 2.98
C SER A 687 -45.24 27.83 3.79
N TYR A 688 -45.01 27.74 5.10
CA TYR A 688 -45.79 26.92 6.02
C TYR A 688 -47.18 27.51 6.31
N GLN A 689 -47.26 28.79 6.65
CA GLN A 689 -48.51 29.44 7.06
C GLN A 689 -49.47 29.65 5.89
N ASN A 690 -48.95 30.22 4.79
CA ASN A 690 -49.72 30.67 3.63
C ASN A 690 -49.76 29.63 2.50
N GLY A 691 -48.80 28.68 2.46
CA GLY A 691 -48.82 27.59 1.48
C GLY A 691 -48.85 28.09 0.03
N ALA A 692 -49.73 27.53 -0.79
CA ALA A 692 -49.93 27.94 -2.18
C ALA A 692 -50.35 29.41 -2.35
N ASN A 693 -50.86 30.06 -1.30
CA ASN A 693 -51.20 31.49 -1.34
C ASN A 693 -49.97 32.40 -1.31
N ASP A 694 -48.78 31.86 -0.98
CA ASP A 694 -47.50 32.53 -1.16
C ASP A 694 -46.55 31.64 -2.00
N PRO A 695 -46.74 31.63 -3.33
CA PRO A 695 -45.95 30.79 -4.22
C PRO A 695 -44.47 31.22 -4.29
N VAL A 696 -44.16 32.47 -3.96
CA VAL A 696 -42.77 32.95 -3.91
C VAL A 696 -42.06 32.28 -2.76
N ALA A 697 -42.66 32.26 -1.56
CA ALA A 697 -42.08 31.58 -0.41
C ALA A 697 -41.88 30.08 -0.68
N ARG A 698 -42.89 29.40 -1.26
CA ARG A 698 -42.80 27.99 -1.64
C ARG A 698 -41.64 27.70 -2.59
N GLU A 699 -41.48 28.52 -3.63
CA GLU A 699 -40.37 28.39 -4.57
C GLU A 699 -39.00 28.64 -3.90
N LYS A 700 -38.88 29.66 -3.05
CA LYS A 700 -37.61 29.97 -2.39
C LYS A 700 -37.18 28.86 -1.43
N VAL A 701 -38.10 28.28 -0.67
CA VAL A 701 -37.83 27.15 0.22
C VAL A 701 -37.40 25.91 -0.59
N HIS A 702 -38.08 25.63 -1.71
CA HIS A 702 -37.72 24.49 -2.56
C HIS A 702 -36.30 24.61 -3.13
N ASN A 703 -35.95 25.79 -3.65
CA ASN A 703 -34.59 26.06 -4.10
C ASN A 703 -33.57 26.00 -2.95
N ALA A 704 -33.90 26.54 -1.78
CA ALA A 704 -33.01 26.53 -0.63
C ALA A 704 -32.67 25.11 -0.16
N ALA A 705 -33.64 24.20 -0.20
CA ALA A 705 -33.41 22.79 0.12
C ALA A 705 -32.42 22.13 -0.86
N THR A 706 -32.57 22.34 -2.17
CA THR A 706 -31.59 21.85 -3.15
C THR A 706 -30.22 22.50 -2.98
N ILE A 707 -30.15 23.79 -2.66
CA ILE A 707 -28.89 24.50 -2.40
C ILE A 707 -28.18 23.90 -1.17
N ALA A 708 -28.93 23.56 -0.11
CA ALA A 708 -28.36 22.82 1.01
C ALA A 708 -27.83 21.44 0.54
N GLY A 709 -28.57 20.76 -0.34
CA GLY A 709 -28.14 19.58 -1.08
C GLY A 709 -26.78 19.72 -1.75
N ILE A 710 -26.56 20.81 -2.48
CA ILE A 710 -25.27 21.13 -3.13
C ILE A 710 -24.13 21.23 -2.09
N ALA A 711 -24.41 21.83 -0.93
CA ALA A 711 -23.43 21.96 0.14
C ALA A 711 -23.08 20.60 0.76
N PHE A 712 -24.06 19.86 1.28
CA PHE A 712 -23.79 18.61 1.98
C PHE A 712 -23.44 17.45 1.04
N ALA A 713 -23.77 17.54 -0.25
CA ALA A 713 -23.26 16.61 -1.26
C ALA A 713 -21.74 16.58 -1.27
N ASN A 714 -21.06 17.64 -0.83
CA ASN A 714 -19.61 17.79 -0.87
C ASN A 714 -18.98 17.90 0.52
N ALA A 715 -19.62 18.61 1.44
CA ALA A 715 -19.18 18.75 2.83
C ALA A 715 -19.69 17.65 3.76
N PHE A 716 -20.56 16.76 3.27
CA PHE A 716 -21.24 15.72 4.05
C PHE A 716 -22.07 16.33 5.20
N LEU A 717 -22.71 15.44 5.96
CA LEU A 717 -23.52 15.79 7.12
C LEU A 717 -22.78 15.44 8.41
N GLY A 718 -23.37 15.81 9.54
CA GLY A 718 -22.76 15.61 10.85
C GLY A 718 -23.54 14.62 11.71
N VAL A 719 -23.38 14.79 13.01
CA VAL A 719 -23.91 13.86 14.02
C VAL A 719 -25.40 14.01 14.29
N CYS A 720 -26.02 15.11 13.87
CA CYS A 720 -27.47 15.26 13.91
C CYS A 720 -28.13 14.19 13.04
N HIS A 721 -27.67 14.06 11.79
CA HIS A 721 -28.17 13.05 10.86
C HIS A 721 -27.88 11.63 11.31
N SER A 722 -26.69 11.37 11.84
CA SER A 722 -26.36 10.01 12.31
C SER A 722 -27.29 9.55 13.42
N MET A 723 -27.62 10.41 14.38
CA MET A 723 -28.60 10.11 15.42
C MET A 723 -30.03 10.08 14.87
N ALA A 724 -30.40 11.01 13.98
CA ALA A 724 -31.74 11.09 13.41
C ALA A 724 -32.10 9.87 12.55
N HIS A 725 -31.15 9.31 11.80
CA HIS A 725 -31.36 8.07 11.05
C HIS A 725 -31.81 6.93 11.95
N LYS A 726 -31.15 6.76 13.11
CA LYS A 726 -31.45 5.67 14.05
C LYS A 726 -32.73 5.95 14.82
N LEU A 727 -32.94 7.20 15.25
CA LEU A 727 -34.16 7.61 15.94
C LEU A 727 -35.41 7.42 15.06
N GLY A 728 -35.33 7.83 13.80
CA GLY A 728 -36.41 7.65 12.83
C GLY A 728 -36.68 6.19 12.50
N ALA A 729 -35.63 5.36 12.41
CA ALA A 729 -35.77 3.92 12.16
C ALA A 729 -36.46 3.19 13.32
N GLU A 730 -36.06 3.47 14.57
CA GLU A 730 -36.58 2.75 15.74
C GLU A 730 -37.99 3.22 16.15
N PHE A 731 -38.28 4.52 16.07
CA PHE A 731 -39.53 5.10 16.58
C PHE A 731 -40.47 5.63 15.48
N HIS A 732 -40.13 5.40 14.21
CA HIS A 732 -40.90 5.89 13.06
C HIS A 732 -41.14 7.40 13.05
N ILE A 733 -40.22 8.16 13.67
CA ILE A 733 -40.23 9.63 13.64
C ILE A 733 -39.78 10.08 12.24
N PRO A 734 -40.54 10.97 11.56
CA PRO A 734 -40.13 11.52 10.28
C PRO A 734 -38.74 12.18 10.35
N HIS A 735 -37.92 11.99 9.31
CA HIS A 735 -36.52 12.43 9.29
C HIS A 735 -36.31 13.90 9.70
N GLY A 736 -37.02 14.82 9.04
CA GLY A 736 -36.92 16.25 9.36
C GLY A 736 -37.41 16.61 10.77
N LEU A 737 -38.32 15.83 11.35
CA LEU A 737 -38.74 16.00 12.75
C LEU A 737 -37.64 15.53 13.71
N ALA A 738 -37.00 14.38 13.45
CA ALA A 738 -35.87 13.91 14.25
C ALA A 738 -34.70 14.92 14.23
N ASN A 739 -34.35 15.45 13.06
CA ASN A 739 -33.34 16.50 12.90
C ASN A 739 -33.70 17.77 13.69
N ALA A 740 -34.97 18.21 13.61
CA ALA A 740 -35.45 19.38 14.35
C ALA A 740 -35.30 19.28 15.87
N LEU A 741 -35.54 18.08 16.41
CA LEU A 741 -35.43 17.80 17.84
C LEU A 741 -33.96 17.85 18.29
N LEU A 742 -33.04 17.33 17.48
CA LEU A 742 -31.63 17.16 17.84
C LEU A 742 -30.77 18.42 17.63
N ILE A 743 -31.02 19.19 16.57
CA ILE A 743 -30.06 20.19 16.07
C ILE A 743 -29.67 21.26 17.11
N SER A 744 -30.59 21.71 17.96
CA SER A 744 -30.26 22.70 19.00
C SER A 744 -29.25 22.14 20.02
N ASN A 745 -29.37 20.85 20.38
CA ASN A 745 -28.42 20.21 21.30
C ASN A 745 -27.12 19.80 20.61
N VAL A 746 -27.17 19.42 19.33
CA VAL A 746 -25.97 19.14 18.52
C VAL A 746 -25.13 20.40 18.32
N ILE A 747 -25.75 21.57 18.10
CA ILE A 747 -25.04 22.85 18.04
C ILE A 747 -24.32 23.11 19.37
N ARG A 748 -24.99 22.95 20.52
CA ARG A 748 -24.36 23.10 21.85
C ARG A 748 -23.18 22.14 22.04
N TYR A 749 -23.33 20.89 21.60
CA TYR A 749 -22.29 19.87 21.68
C TYR A 749 -21.05 20.19 20.82
N ASN A 750 -21.26 20.59 19.57
CA ASN A 750 -20.19 20.92 18.63
C ASN A 750 -19.58 22.30 18.91
N ALA A 751 -20.32 23.25 19.48
CA ALA A 751 -19.87 24.62 19.77
C ALA A 751 -18.91 24.74 20.98
N ASN A 752 -17.99 23.78 21.10
CA ASN A 752 -16.93 23.74 22.11
C ASN A 752 -15.56 23.78 21.42
N ASP A 753 -14.71 24.75 21.80
CA ASP A 753 -13.35 24.88 21.27
C ASP A 753 -12.34 23.90 21.90
N ASN A 754 -12.73 23.24 23.00
CA ASN A 754 -11.94 22.24 23.72
C ASN A 754 -12.70 20.89 23.79
N PRO A 755 -13.06 20.28 22.66
CA PRO A 755 -13.80 19.03 22.65
C PRO A 755 -12.95 17.88 23.18
N THR A 756 -13.61 16.82 23.68
CA THR A 756 -12.94 15.57 24.11
C THR A 756 -12.14 14.90 23.00
N LYS A 757 -12.60 15.03 21.75
CA LYS A 757 -12.00 14.49 20.53
C LYS A 757 -12.24 15.43 19.34
N GLN A 758 -11.36 15.33 18.35
CA GLN A 758 -11.44 16.05 17.08
C GLN A 758 -11.33 15.05 15.94
N THR A 759 -12.08 15.27 14.87
CA THR A 759 -11.96 14.48 13.65
C THR A 759 -10.62 14.76 12.98
N ALA A 760 -9.87 13.70 12.69
CA ALA A 760 -8.54 13.81 12.10
C ALA A 760 -8.64 14.11 10.59
N PHE A 761 -8.69 15.39 10.23
CA PHE A 761 -8.74 15.84 8.85
C PHE A 761 -7.75 17.00 8.62
N SER A 762 -6.91 16.90 7.60
CA SER A 762 -5.72 17.75 7.43
C SER A 762 -6.01 19.25 7.27
N GLN A 763 -7.13 19.62 6.63
CA GLN A 763 -7.54 21.03 6.51
C GLN A 763 -8.20 21.55 7.80
N TYR A 764 -8.70 20.65 8.67
CA TYR A 764 -9.35 21.01 9.92
C TYR A 764 -8.29 21.18 11.01
N ASP A 765 -7.64 22.34 10.98
CA ASP A 765 -6.46 22.65 11.78
C ASP A 765 -6.67 22.57 13.31
N ARG A 766 -7.83 23.01 13.80
CA ARG A 766 -8.29 23.02 15.19
C ARG A 766 -9.82 23.10 15.23
N PRO A 767 -10.46 22.96 16.41
CA PRO A 767 -11.89 23.16 16.52
C PRO A 767 -12.28 24.58 16.11
N GLN A 768 -13.18 24.71 15.13
CA GLN A 768 -13.70 25.98 14.63
C GLN A 768 -15.22 26.07 14.72
N ALA A 769 -15.89 24.97 15.09
CA ALA A 769 -17.34 24.86 15.06
C ALA A 769 -18.06 25.99 15.82
N ARG A 770 -17.56 26.37 17.01
CA ARG A 770 -18.09 27.50 17.79
C ARG A 770 -18.06 28.82 17.01
N ARG A 771 -16.93 29.13 16.35
CA ARG A 771 -16.79 30.32 15.51
C ARG A 771 -17.70 30.23 14.28
N ARG A 772 -17.73 29.08 13.61
CA ARG A 772 -18.50 28.87 12.38
C ARG A 772 -20.00 28.98 12.61
N TYR A 773 -20.53 28.49 13.74
CA TYR A 773 -21.94 28.75 14.09
C TYR A 773 -22.23 30.24 14.37
N ALA A 774 -21.29 30.99 14.94
CA ALA A 774 -21.46 32.42 15.13
C ALA A 774 -21.45 33.20 13.79
N GLU A 775 -20.64 32.77 12.82
CA GLU A 775 -20.66 33.31 11.46
C GLU A 775 -22.02 33.10 10.77
N VAL A 776 -22.66 31.94 10.99
CA VAL A 776 -24.03 31.70 10.54
C VAL A 776 -24.99 32.72 11.17
N ALA A 777 -24.92 32.94 12.48
CA ALA A 777 -25.79 33.91 13.16
C ALA A 777 -25.63 35.34 12.63
N ASP A 778 -24.38 35.75 12.36
CA ASP A 778 -24.07 37.04 11.73
C ASP A 778 -24.65 37.13 10.31
N HIS A 779 -24.48 36.10 9.49
CA HIS A 779 -24.99 36.06 8.12
C HIS A 779 -26.52 36.18 8.05
N LEU A 780 -27.21 35.60 9.03
CA LEU A 780 -28.66 35.64 9.14
C LEU A 780 -29.21 36.96 9.70
N GLY A 781 -28.32 37.87 10.15
CA GLY A 781 -28.68 39.15 10.74
C GLY A 781 -29.34 39.02 12.12
N LEU A 782 -29.00 37.96 12.87
CA LEU A 782 -29.53 37.73 14.22
C LEU A 782 -28.79 38.54 15.29
N THR A 783 -27.59 39.01 14.98
CA THR A 783 -26.63 39.55 15.95
C THR A 783 -26.58 41.08 15.91
N ALA A 784 -26.04 41.67 16.97
CA ALA A 784 -25.74 43.10 17.06
C ALA A 784 -24.22 43.32 17.09
N ALA A 785 -23.79 44.51 16.68
CA ALA A 785 -22.38 44.90 16.76
C ALA A 785 -21.87 44.77 18.22
N GLY A 786 -20.76 44.05 18.40
CA GLY A 786 -20.15 43.82 19.72
C GLY A 786 -20.59 42.55 20.44
N ASP A 787 -21.52 41.75 19.90
CA ASP A 787 -21.89 40.47 20.48
C ASP A 787 -20.67 39.51 20.57
N ARG A 788 -20.50 38.87 21.73
CA ARG A 788 -19.52 37.80 21.92
C ARG A 788 -19.99 36.53 21.19
N THR A 789 -19.06 35.70 20.71
CA THR A 789 -19.35 34.43 20.01
C THR A 789 -20.39 33.56 20.71
N ALA A 790 -20.32 33.46 22.05
CA ALA A 790 -21.31 32.72 22.84
C ALA A 790 -22.75 33.25 22.66
N ALA A 791 -22.92 34.57 22.75
CA ALA A 791 -24.23 35.21 22.61
C ALA A 791 -24.78 35.07 21.18
N LYS A 792 -23.90 35.06 20.17
CA LYS A 792 -24.29 34.80 18.77
C LYS A 792 -24.88 33.39 18.61
N ILE A 793 -24.27 32.39 19.24
CA ILE A 793 -24.78 31.01 19.24
C ILE A 793 -26.12 30.92 19.98
N GLU A 794 -26.26 31.56 21.14
CA GLU A 794 -27.55 31.58 21.86
C GLU A 794 -28.67 32.24 21.02
N LYS A 795 -28.36 33.31 20.28
CA LYS A 795 -29.32 33.93 19.35
C LYS A 795 -29.66 33.03 18.17
N LEU A 796 -28.70 32.25 17.67
CA LEU A 796 -28.96 31.23 16.65
C LEU A 796 -29.89 30.14 17.16
N LEU A 797 -29.65 29.65 18.37
CA LEU A 797 -30.48 28.66 19.04
C LEU A 797 -31.89 29.20 19.30
N ALA A 798 -32.01 30.45 19.74
CA ALA A 798 -33.30 31.11 19.93
C ALA A 798 -34.10 31.20 18.62
N TRP A 799 -33.46 31.60 17.51
CA TRP A 799 -34.10 31.60 16.20
C TRP A 799 -34.57 30.20 15.77
N LEU A 800 -33.75 29.16 15.99
CA LEU A 800 -34.15 27.79 15.70
C LEU A 800 -35.36 27.36 16.52
N ASP A 801 -35.38 27.67 17.82
CA ASP A 801 -36.49 27.32 18.71
C ASP A 801 -37.78 28.08 18.35
N GLU A 802 -37.70 29.37 18.01
CA GLU A 802 -38.81 30.18 17.49
C GLU A 802 -39.34 29.66 16.15
N LEU A 803 -38.44 29.30 15.24
CA LEU A 803 -38.80 28.73 13.95
C LEU A 803 -39.53 27.39 14.12
N LYS A 804 -39.00 26.48 14.94
CA LYS A 804 -39.64 25.19 15.27
C LYS A 804 -41.03 25.40 15.86
N ALA A 805 -41.19 26.32 16.81
CA ALA A 805 -42.48 26.65 17.39
C ALA A 805 -43.48 27.17 16.33
N THR A 806 -43.02 28.07 15.45
CA THR A 806 -43.84 28.62 14.34
C THR A 806 -44.33 27.52 13.39
N LEU A 807 -43.51 26.49 13.19
CA LEU A 807 -43.80 25.35 12.32
C LEU A 807 -44.57 24.23 13.03
N GLY A 808 -44.94 24.40 14.30
CA GLY A 808 -45.68 23.40 15.08
C GLY A 808 -44.86 22.15 15.43
N ILE A 809 -43.54 22.28 15.52
CA ILE A 809 -42.65 21.18 15.88
C ILE A 809 -42.63 21.02 17.42
N PRO A 810 -42.79 19.80 17.96
CA PRO A 810 -42.71 19.55 19.41
C PRO A 810 -41.34 19.89 19.98
N ALA A 811 -41.29 20.19 21.28
CA ALA A 811 -40.05 20.62 21.95
C ALA A 811 -39.11 19.45 22.29
N SER A 812 -39.61 18.22 22.33
CA SER A 812 -38.86 17.04 22.77
C SER A 812 -39.32 15.76 22.06
N ILE A 813 -38.51 14.69 22.14
CA ILE A 813 -38.89 13.37 21.60
C ILE A 813 -40.10 12.79 22.37
N ARG A 814 -40.19 13.08 23.68
CA ARG A 814 -41.35 12.72 24.49
C ARG A 814 -42.63 13.37 23.95
N ASP A 815 -42.58 14.66 23.64
CA ASP A 815 -43.74 15.40 23.10
C ASP A 815 -44.05 15.01 21.64
N ALA A 816 -43.10 14.39 20.94
CA ALA A 816 -43.30 13.80 19.63
C ALA A 816 -44.00 12.42 19.68
N GLY A 817 -44.32 11.90 20.87
CA GLY A 817 -45.13 10.69 21.05
C GLY A 817 -44.36 9.41 21.36
N VAL A 818 -43.06 9.48 21.70
CA VAL A 818 -42.28 8.30 22.10
C VAL A 818 -42.43 8.05 23.61
N ALA A 819 -42.71 6.81 23.98
CA ALA A 819 -42.80 6.40 25.38
C ALA A 819 -41.42 6.26 26.04
N GLU A 820 -41.33 6.66 27.31
CA GLU A 820 -40.05 6.72 28.04
C GLU A 820 -39.39 5.35 28.21
N ALA A 821 -40.20 4.33 28.50
CA ALA A 821 -39.72 2.97 28.68
C ALA A 821 -39.07 2.44 27.39
N ASP A 822 -39.70 2.67 26.24
CA ASP A 822 -39.19 2.23 24.94
C ASP A 822 -37.91 2.99 24.56
N PHE A 823 -37.88 4.29 24.81
CA PHE A 823 -36.71 5.12 24.55
C PHE A 823 -35.50 4.70 25.39
N LEU A 824 -35.67 4.58 26.71
CA LEU A 824 -34.57 4.20 27.62
C LEU A 824 -34.06 2.79 27.36
N ALA A 825 -34.91 1.88 26.87
CA ALA A 825 -34.51 0.53 26.48
C ALA A 825 -33.59 0.50 25.25
N LYS A 826 -33.66 1.50 24.37
CA LYS A 826 -32.96 1.53 23.07
C LYS A 826 -31.84 2.56 22.97
N VAL A 827 -31.82 3.58 23.82
CA VAL A 827 -30.89 4.73 23.71
C VAL A 827 -29.41 4.32 23.66
N ASP A 828 -29.00 3.26 24.38
CA ASP A 828 -27.63 2.75 24.34
C ASP A 828 -27.27 2.19 22.96
N GLN A 829 -28.16 1.41 22.36
CA GLN A 829 -27.97 0.85 21.03
C GLN A 829 -27.98 1.95 19.97
N LEU A 830 -28.91 2.90 20.06
CA LEU A 830 -29.00 4.03 19.13
C LEU A 830 -27.72 4.87 19.13
N ALA A 831 -27.09 5.09 20.30
CA ALA A 831 -25.84 5.81 20.40
C ALA A 831 -24.67 5.07 19.73
N VAL A 832 -24.62 3.74 19.83
CA VAL A 832 -23.61 2.91 19.14
C VAL A 832 -23.81 2.97 17.63
N GLU A 833 -25.05 2.78 17.18
CA GLU A 833 -25.37 2.77 15.74
C GLU A 833 -25.20 4.15 15.09
N ALA A 834 -25.48 5.24 15.82
CA ALA A 834 -25.21 6.59 15.35
C ALA A 834 -23.71 6.86 15.23
N PHE A 835 -22.89 6.34 16.16
CA PHE A 835 -21.45 6.42 16.05
C PHE A 835 -20.91 5.68 14.80
N ASP A 836 -21.51 4.53 14.46
CA ASP A 836 -21.16 3.72 13.28
C ASP A 836 -21.74 4.25 11.94
N ASP A 837 -22.48 5.36 11.98
CA ASP A 837 -23.07 5.95 10.77
C ASP A 837 -22.05 6.75 9.95
N GLN A 838 -22.18 6.69 8.62
CA GLN A 838 -21.29 7.36 7.68
C GLN A 838 -21.26 8.89 7.83
N CYS A 839 -22.35 9.50 8.32
CA CYS A 839 -22.41 10.95 8.57
C CYS A 839 -21.49 11.37 9.73
N THR A 840 -21.28 10.52 10.74
CA THR A 840 -20.49 10.87 11.93
C THR A 840 -19.04 11.24 11.60
N GLY A 841 -18.46 10.62 10.56
CA GLY A 841 -17.06 10.83 10.17
C GLY A 841 -16.73 12.25 9.70
N ALA A 842 -17.72 13.08 9.35
CA ALA A 842 -17.51 14.47 8.93
C ALA A 842 -17.83 15.50 10.03
N ASN A 843 -18.34 15.06 11.19
CA ASN A 843 -18.66 15.96 12.30
C ASN A 843 -17.35 16.55 12.91
N PRO A 844 -17.30 17.85 13.25
CA PRO A 844 -16.08 18.49 13.78
C PRO A 844 -15.57 17.91 15.11
N ARG A 845 -16.50 17.51 15.98
CA ARG A 845 -16.22 16.79 17.22
C ARG A 845 -16.46 15.31 16.96
N TYR A 846 -15.40 14.50 16.87
CA TYR A 846 -15.56 13.06 16.68
C TYR A 846 -16.17 12.46 17.95
N PRO A 847 -17.43 11.98 17.93
CA PRO A 847 -18.15 11.81 19.16
C PRO A 847 -17.73 10.56 19.93
N LEU A 848 -17.90 10.60 21.25
CA LEU A 848 -17.93 9.38 22.06
C LEU A 848 -19.37 8.85 22.13
N ILE A 849 -19.56 7.53 22.13
CA ILE A 849 -20.88 6.90 22.28
C ILE A 849 -21.60 7.43 23.52
N SER A 850 -20.89 7.64 24.64
CA SER A 850 -21.47 8.20 25.86
C SER A 850 -21.99 9.64 25.69
N GLU A 851 -21.38 10.43 24.82
CA GLU A 851 -21.80 11.81 24.54
C GLU A 851 -23.02 11.82 23.61
N LEU A 852 -23.10 10.91 22.64
CA LEU A 852 -24.31 10.76 21.81
C LEU A 852 -25.51 10.35 22.66
N LYS A 853 -25.33 9.35 23.55
CA LYS A 853 -26.35 8.94 24.51
C LYS A 853 -26.85 10.12 25.35
N ALA A 854 -25.94 10.99 25.79
CA ALA A 854 -26.30 12.17 26.57
C ALA A 854 -27.18 13.15 25.79
N ILE A 855 -26.78 13.49 24.57
CA ILE A 855 -27.55 14.38 23.69
C ILE A 855 -28.94 13.77 23.41
N LEU A 856 -29.01 12.47 23.15
CA LEU A 856 -30.27 11.75 22.95
C LEU A 856 -31.19 11.86 24.19
N LEU A 857 -30.65 11.64 25.39
CA LEU A 857 -31.41 11.78 26.64
C LEU A 857 -31.89 13.21 26.87
N ASP A 858 -31.01 14.20 26.72
CA ASP A 858 -31.39 15.61 26.91
C ASP A 858 -32.46 16.04 25.92
N THR A 859 -32.36 15.56 24.67
CA THR A 859 -33.37 15.80 23.63
C THR A 859 -34.70 15.11 23.95
N TYR A 860 -34.68 13.92 24.56
CA TYR A 860 -35.89 13.23 25.00
C TYR A 860 -36.68 14.02 26.05
N TYR A 861 -35.97 14.62 27.00
CA TYR A 861 -36.59 15.38 28.09
C TYR A 861 -36.74 16.89 27.79
N GLY A 862 -36.36 17.35 26.59
CA GLY A 862 -36.40 18.78 26.24
C GLY A 862 -35.40 19.65 27.01
N ARG A 863 -34.28 19.07 27.46
CA ARG A 863 -33.20 19.76 28.17
C ARG A 863 -32.12 20.27 27.22
N PRO A 864 -31.47 21.40 27.53
CA PRO A 864 -30.27 21.82 26.82
C PRO A 864 -29.07 20.94 27.22
N PHE A 865 -28.34 20.43 26.24
CA PHE A 865 -27.10 19.71 26.49
C PHE A 865 -26.07 20.60 27.22
N SER A 866 -25.54 20.10 28.33
CA SER A 866 -24.46 20.74 29.10
C SER A 866 -23.36 19.74 29.43
N GLU A 867 -22.14 20.08 29.07
CA GLU A 867 -20.97 19.23 29.30
C GLU A 867 -20.58 19.14 30.78
N GLU A 868 -20.93 20.14 31.61
CA GLU A 868 -20.64 20.15 33.05
C GLU A 868 -21.52 19.17 33.84
N ALA A 869 -22.80 19.02 33.44
CA ALA A 869 -23.73 18.08 34.07
C ALA A 869 -23.28 16.62 33.88
N GLN A 870 -22.69 16.31 32.72
CA GLN A 870 -22.11 15.00 32.40
C GLN A 870 -20.91 14.62 33.29
N VAL A 871 -20.13 15.62 33.72
CA VAL A 871 -18.98 15.42 34.61
C VAL A 871 -19.45 15.23 36.05
N ALA A 872 -20.48 15.95 36.48
CA ALA A 872 -21.07 15.84 37.81
C ALA A 872 -21.70 14.45 38.07
N ASP A 873 -22.48 13.90 37.13
CA ASP A 873 -23.09 12.57 37.23
C ASP A 873 -22.03 11.45 37.35
N LYS A 874 -20.89 11.58 36.65
CA LYS A 874 -19.75 10.64 36.77
C LYS A 874 -19.07 10.70 38.14
N VAL A 875 -19.08 11.85 38.81
CA VAL A 875 -18.52 12.02 40.16
C VAL A 875 -19.46 11.43 41.22
N GLU A 876 -20.77 11.62 41.09
CA GLU A 876 -21.76 11.03 42.00
C GLU A 876 -21.83 9.51 41.89
N VAL A 877 -21.81 8.92 40.68
CA VAL A 877 -21.78 7.46 40.48
C VAL A 877 -20.51 6.83 41.08
N LYS A 878 -19.36 7.52 40.99
CA LYS A 878 -18.11 7.12 41.68
C LYS A 878 -18.22 7.21 43.21
N ALA A 879 -18.95 8.20 43.73
CA ALA A 879 -19.19 8.36 45.16
C ALA A 879 -20.18 7.30 45.72
N GLU A 880 -21.16 6.87 44.93
CA GLU A 880 -22.07 5.78 45.31
C GLU A 880 -21.42 4.39 45.23
N THR A 881 -20.59 4.15 44.22
CA THR A 881 -19.82 2.89 44.11
C THR A 881 -18.73 2.79 45.19
N SER A 882 -18.13 3.92 45.61
CA SER A 882 -17.22 3.93 46.77
C SER A 882 -17.94 3.70 48.10
N LYS A 883 -19.16 4.24 48.27
CA LYS A 883 -20.03 3.97 49.43
C LYS A 883 -20.56 2.54 49.48
N LYS A 884 -20.74 1.86 48.34
CA LYS A 884 -21.08 0.43 48.29
C LYS A 884 -19.88 -0.47 48.58
N LYS A 885 -18.66 -0.08 48.22
CA LYS A 885 -17.43 -0.80 48.58
C LYS A 885 -17.01 -0.64 50.04
N SER A 886 -17.45 0.41 50.74
CA SER A 886 -17.21 0.58 52.18
C SER A 886 -18.24 -0.09 53.09
N LYS A 887 -19.23 -0.80 52.51
CA LYS A 887 -20.25 -1.59 53.22
C LYS A 887 -20.25 -3.08 52.83
N ALA A 888 -19.18 -3.56 52.19
CA ALA A 888 -18.96 -4.99 51.91
C ALA A 888 -17.79 -5.51 52.74
#